data_AF-A0A8S1QNC1-F1
#
_entry.id   AF-A0A8S1QNC1-F1
#
_cell.length_a   1.000
_cell.length_b   1.000
_cell.length_c   1.000
_cell.angle_alpha   90.00
_cell.angle_beta   90.00
_cell.angle_gamma   90.00
#
_symmetry.space_group_name_H-M   'P 1'
#
loop_
_entity.id
_entity.type
_entity.pdbx_description
1 polymer ?
#
loop_
_entity_poly.entity_id
_entity_poly.type
_entity_poly.pdbx_seq_one_letter_code
_entity_poly.pdbx_strand_id
1 'polypeptide(L)'
;MGISCSNCQNILRGIDHQQQEHQNDNNQKLDTEQVFDCEVWNFYNLRWFKKIVQIVTITNVNERKYFFDGQLLRIESSKNQSVGFQNFTNLEQLNHLNWSGKYGQLNQKVGKWITTWKGEVLRDAGGWYSDDEKKQGLWIELTKNYRNQAEVYESGYYLDDQRYGMWKYIYDEELIDAGRYNFQGQKNGKWTQLSDRFCYYSKIKYNGEYKNGKKVGLWNIWYQDEYRYINKLMYFIKIKTIQVVVGHIMEMEIKLENGLSRVMDFKDSHKSLILETIETIRKLVDGIFGLSREMVRYMIQQHSQIIYIGEYRKGKKIGRWDIFELGEMIGGGSYDELDSIKIGKWIELSDFFGIRWQTTYNGEYKKGKKINRWDIEKRDEKGKPFYNIGGGSYDSEQGSIKIGKWFEFNDDYHLNQYMTTNGEYKNGYKIGRWETLWTTAFDIINKLIACGSYDEISSNKIGKWIEISDNFCSNSQVTYIGEYKNGIKVGRWDTYFLKHFGDRKNELIGGGSYDEEHGQAEVYESGYYLDDQRYGMWKYIYDEELIDAGRYNFQGQKNGKWTQLSDRFCYYSKIKYNGEYKNGKKVGLWNIWYQDEYRYINKLIGGGSYNGDGNKIGKWIEQSDGFQGFSQITYIGDYRNDKKIGRWDIWFKQGDGQIHDIIGGGSYDEDGNKIGKWVQLSEGFQEHSQIIYIGEYRKGKKIGRWDIFELGEMIGGGSYDELDSIKIGKWIELSDFFGIRWQTTYNGEYKKGKKINRWDIEKRDEKGKPFYNIGGGSYDSEQGSIKIGKWFEFNDDYHLNQYMTTNGEYKNGYKIGRWETLWTTAFDIINKLIACGSYDEISSNKIGKWIEISDNFCSNSQVTYIGEYKNGIKVGRWDTYFLKHFGDRKNELIGGGSYDEEHGLMKIGKWIDLGHLFNSDSQVTYIGEYRSGKRVGKWEIWFEQIYGDNKLQQVGGGSYDEEQGCIKVGRWIELSDNFDEYSQITFKGEYKNSRKIGRWDIWYKKYYGEKTIGLVGGGQYNEQQGLIKFGCWIDVCDSFAASQQCTLTGQYKNSRKVGIWQINCKIYDEGYDINRWVIFEQ
;
A
#
# COMPACT_ATOMS: atom_id res chain seq x y z
N MET A 1 15.28 -25.02 54.64
CA MET A 1 15.03 -26.41 54.19
C MET A 1 15.76 -26.59 52.87
N GLY A 2 16.57 -27.64 52.72
CA GLY A 2 17.38 -27.85 51.51
C GLY A 2 16.73 -28.85 50.56
N ILE A 3 16.85 -28.59 49.25
CA ILE A 3 16.69 -29.59 48.19
C ILE A 3 17.83 -29.36 47.19
N SER A 4 18.71 -30.35 47.06
CA SER A 4 19.83 -30.37 46.12
C SER A 4 19.37 -30.97 44.78
N CYS A 5 19.62 -30.28 43.65
CA CYS A 5 19.41 -30.86 42.32
C CYS A 5 20.73 -31.40 41.76
N SER A 6 20.83 -32.72 41.62
CA SER A 6 22.06 -33.43 41.25
C SER A 6 22.43 -33.38 39.76
N ASN A 7 21.58 -32.81 38.90
CA ASN A 7 21.73 -32.92 37.45
C ASN A 7 22.65 -31.87 36.78
N CYS A 8 23.06 -30.81 37.48
CA CYS A 8 23.92 -29.77 36.89
C CYS A 8 25.41 -30.11 36.88
N GLN A 9 25.90 -31.06 37.68
CA GLN A 9 27.34 -31.37 37.77
C GLN A 9 27.87 -32.28 36.65
N ASN A 10 27.01 -33.05 35.98
CA ASN A 10 27.44 -33.98 34.92
C ASN A 10 27.68 -33.29 33.57
N ILE A 11 27.05 -32.13 33.31
CA ILE A 11 27.24 -31.37 32.07
C ILE A 11 28.59 -30.62 32.07
N LEU A 12 28.99 -30.05 33.21
CA LEU A 12 30.26 -29.33 33.35
C LEU A 12 31.48 -30.26 33.24
N ARG A 13 31.41 -31.49 33.77
CA ARG A 13 32.51 -32.48 33.65
C ARG A 13 32.72 -33.02 32.23
N GLY A 14 31.72 -32.92 31.35
CA GLY A 14 31.86 -33.29 29.93
C GLY A 14 32.68 -32.29 29.11
N ILE A 15 32.75 -31.04 29.54
CA ILE A 15 33.39 -29.95 28.79
C ILE A 15 34.90 -29.88 29.09
N ASP A 16 35.31 -30.03 30.36
CA ASP A 16 36.74 -30.06 30.73
C ASP A 16 37.49 -31.25 30.09
N HIS A 17 36.83 -32.41 29.95
CA HIS A 17 37.49 -33.61 29.43
C HIS A 17 37.79 -33.53 27.92
N GLN A 18 36.99 -32.78 27.14
CA GLN A 18 37.28 -32.53 25.72
C GLN A 18 38.35 -31.45 25.50
N GLN A 19 38.59 -30.56 26.47
CA GLN A 19 39.67 -29.56 26.35
C GLN A 19 41.05 -30.14 26.67
N GLN A 20 41.15 -31.17 27.51
CA GLN A 20 42.44 -31.81 27.82
C GLN A 20 42.93 -32.80 26.75
N GLU A 21 42.05 -33.51 26.04
CA GLU A 21 42.48 -34.44 24.99
C GLU A 21 43.08 -33.73 23.76
N HIS A 22 42.73 -32.46 23.50
CA HIS A 22 43.29 -31.70 22.39
C HIS A 22 44.69 -31.10 22.61
N GLN A 23 45.24 -31.14 23.84
CA GLN A 23 46.56 -30.56 24.13
C GLN A 23 47.76 -31.51 23.95
N ASN A 24 47.54 -32.83 23.83
CA ASN A 24 48.64 -33.81 23.84
C ASN A 24 49.21 -34.19 22.46
N ASP A 25 48.57 -33.83 21.34
CA ASP A 25 48.92 -34.33 20.00
C ASP A 25 49.69 -33.32 19.09
N ASN A 26 49.98 -32.11 19.56
CA ASN A 26 50.56 -31.04 18.72
C ASN A 26 51.90 -30.48 19.22
N ASN A 27 52.96 -31.30 19.15
CA ASN A 27 54.34 -30.81 18.99
C ASN A 27 54.65 -30.48 17.51
N GLN A 28 53.71 -29.85 16.79
CA GLN A 28 53.96 -29.30 15.46
C GLN A 28 54.64 -27.94 15.60
N LYS A 29 55.83 -27.84 15.03
CA LYS A 29 56.67 -26.64 15.13
C LYS A 29 56.08 -25.52 14.27
N LEU A 30 55.57 -24.47 14.92
CA LEU A 30 55.10 -23.25 14.27
C LEU A 30 56.31 -22.40 13.85
N ASP A 31 56.79 -22.57 12.61
CA ASP A 31 58.04 -21.93 12.17
C ASP A 31 57.88 -20.44 11.78
N THR A 32 56.69 -19.97 11.38
CA THR A 32 56.43 -18.52 11.15
C THR A 32 54.96 -18.11 11.37
N GLU A 33 54.77 -17.12 12.24
CA GLU A 33 53.57 -16.26 12.26
C GLU A 33 53.88 -14.99 11.46
N GLN A 34 53.00 -14.61 10.54
CA GLN A 34 53.09 -13.34 9.81
C GLN A 34 51.80 -12.53 10.01
N VAL A 35 51.98 -11.24 10.27
CA VAL A 35 50.93 -10.32 10.69
C VAL A 35 50.77 -9.27 9.60
N PHE A 36 49.57 -9.16 9.03
CA PHE A 36 49.29 -8.21 7.94
C PHE A 36 48.12 -7.28 8.29
N ASP A 37 48.28 -5.99 7.95
CA ASP A 37 47.17 -5.04 7.91
C ASP A 37 46.23 -5.40 6.74
N CYS A 38 44.98 -5.75 7.04
CA CYS A 38 43.89 -5.70 6.08
C CYS A 38 43.03 -4.46 6.32
N GLU A 39 42.47 -3.87 5.26
CA GLU A 39 41.45 -2.82 5.41
C GLU A 39 40.06 -3.44 5.45
N VAL A 40 39.32 -3.20 6.53
CA VAL A 40 37.94 -3.64 6.72
C VAL A 40 37.02 -2.42 6.74
N TRP A 41 36.00 -2.42 5.89
CA TRP A 41 34.98 -1.38 5.89
C TRP A 41 33.97 -1.66 7.01
N ASN A 42 33.83 -0.72 7.95
CA ASN A 42 32.81 -0.81 8.99
C ASN A 42 31.59 0.03 8.57
N PHE A 43 30.52 -0.67 8.18
CA PHE A 43 29.29 -0.04 7.68
C PHE A 43 28.67 0.93 8.69
N TYR A 44 28.59 0.55 9.97
CA TYR A 44 28.00 1.37 11.03
C TYR A 44 28.77 2.66 11.33
N ASN A 45 30.08 2.68 11.10
CA ASN A 45 30.94 3.83 11.41
C ASN A 45 31.40 4.62 10.17
N LEU A 46 30.98 4.22 8.96
CA LEU A 46 31.36 4.82 7.67
C LEU A 46 32.87 5.10 7.53
N ARG A 47 33.71 4.21 8.08
CA ARG A 47 35.17 4.33 8.04
C ARG A 47 35.85 2.99 7.84
N TRP A 48 36.99 3.06 7.16
CA TRP A 48 37.94 1.96 7.08
C TRP A 48 38.67 1.81 8.41
N PHE A 49 38.76 0.57 8.89
CA PHE A 49 39.66 0.19 9.96
C PHE A 49 40.76 -0.68 9.38
N LYS A 50 42.00 -0.41 9.76
CA LYS A 50 43.04 -1.44 9.67
C LYS A 50 42.74 -2.48 10.75
N LYS A 51 42.59 -3.73 10.34
CA LYS A 51 42.55 -4.88 11.24
C LYS A 51 43.69 -5.82 10.90
N ILE A 52 44.18 -6.48 11.94
CA ILE A 52 45.28 -7.44 11.85
C ILE A 52 44.71 -8.80 11.42
N VAL A 53 45.23 -9.36 10.34
CA VAL A 53 45.05 -10.76 9.96
C VAL A 53 46.29 -11.53 10.43
N GLN A 54 46.08 -12.58 11.21
CA GLN A 54 47.14 -13.51 11.58
C GLN A 54 47.22 -14.61 10.52
N ILE A 55 48.38 -14.72 9.88
CA ILE A 55 48.71 -15.81 8.96
C ILE A 55 49.61 -16.80 9.70
N VAL A 56 49.10 -18.01 9.87
CA VAL A 56 49.84 -19.12 10.47
C VAL A 56 50.25 -20.05 9.33
N THR A 57 51.56 -20.15 9.08
CA THR A 57 52.10 -21.09 8.09
C THR A 57 52.57 -22.35 8.81
N ILE A 58 51.97 -23.49 8.47
CA ILE A 58 52.31 -24.80 9.05
C ILE A 58 53.23 -25.53 8.06
N THR A 59 54.54 -25.40 8.31
CA THR A 59 55.63 -25.86 7.44
C THR A 59 55.59 -27.35 7.14
N ASN A 60 55.14 -28.17 8.10
CA ASN A 60 55.08 -29.63 7.95
C ASN A 60 54.06 -30.14 6.90
N VAL A 61 53.16 -29.28 6.39
CA VAL A 61 52.06 -29.68 5.50
C VAL A 61 51.94 -28.83 4.21
N ASN A 62 52.84 -27.85 4.02
CA ASN A 62 52.69 -26.78 3.01
C ASN A 62 51.31 -26.07 3.07
N GLU A 63 50.71 -26.00 4.26
CA GLU A 63 49.42 -25.33 4.49
C GLU A 63 49.63 -23.93 5.08
N ARG A 64 48.95 -22.94 4.49
CA ARG A 64 48.79 -21.61 5.05
C ARG A 64 47.35 -21.43 5.54
N LYS A 65 47.19 -21.10 6.82
CA LYS A 65 45.90 -20.86 7.46
C LYS A 65 45.75 -19.39 7.79
N TYR A 66 44.62 -18.82 7.39
CA TYR A 66 44.31 -17.40 7.55
C TYR A 66 43.26 -17.24 8.64
N PHE A 67 43.60 -16.51 9.70
CA PHE A 67 42.73 -16.26 10.84
C PHE A 67 42.40 -14.77 11.00
N PHE A 68 41.16 -14.48 11.37
CA PHE A 68 40.66 -13.13 11.64
C PHE A 68 39.75 -13.16 12.87
N ASP A 69 40.07 -12.35 13.89
CA ASP A 69 39.40 -12.36 15.20
C ASP A 69 39.21 -13.78 15.80
N GLY A 70 40.20 -14.67 15.58
CA GLY A 70 40.18 -16.07 16.01
C GLY A 70 39.42 -17.05 15.10
N GLN A 71 38.64 -16.56 14.13
CA GLN A 71 37.94 -17.40 13.17
C GLN A 71 38.85 -17.78 12.00
N LEU A 72 38.86 -19.07 11.63
CA LEU A 72 39.52 -19.55 10.41
C LEU A 72 38.71 -19.10 9.19
N LEU A 73 39.33 -18.27 8.34
CA LEU A 73 38.71 -17.82 7.08
C LEU A 73 39.03 -18.73 5.90
N ARG A 74 40.28 -19.23 5.84
CA ARG A 74 40.78 -19.97 4.67
C ARG A 74 41.95 -20.87 5.02
N ILE A 75 42.01 -22.02 4.34
CA ILE A 75 43.18 -22.89 4.26
C ILE A 75 43.64 -22.89 2.80
N GLU A 76 44.91 -22.61 2.56
CA GLU A 76 45.57 -22.83 1.27
C GLU A 76 46.63 -23.92 1.41
N SER A 77 46.42 -25.06 0.77
CA SER A 77 47.42 -26.12 0.66
C SER A 77 48.22 -25.95 -0.64
N SER A 78 49.52 -25.66 -0.57
CA SER A 78 50.36 -25.67 -1.77
C SER A 78 50.88 -27.08 -2.05
N LYS A 79 50.63 -27.58 -3.28
CA LYS A 79 51.22 -28.84 -3.77
C LYS A 79 52.68 -28.69 -4.21
N ASN A 80 53.24 -27.48 -4.25
CA ASN A 80 54.59 -27.23 -4.76
C ASN A 80 55.26 -26.06 -4.03
N GLN A 81 56.39 -26.29 -3.35
CA GLN A 81 57.04 -25.27 -2.50
C GLN A 81 57.58 -24.05 -3.25
N SER A 82 57.73 -24.14 -4.58
CA SER A 82 58.19 -23.05 -5.45
C SER A 82 57.11 -22.00 -5.77
N VAL A 83 55.82 -22.35 -5.64
CA VAL A 83 54.72 -21.44 -6.00
C VAL A 83 54.34 -20.61 -4.78
N GLY A 84 54.69 -19.32 -4.82
CA GLY A 84 54.34 -18.37 -3.76
C GLY A 84 52.82 -18.22 -3.61
N PHE A 85 52.35 -18.26 -2.36
CA PHE A 85 50.95 -18.01 -2.01
C PHE A 85 50.48 -16.62 -2.46
N GLN A 86 49.22 -16.50 -2.86
CA GLN A 86 48.65 -15.22 -3.29
C GLN A 86 48.37 -14.33 -2.06
N ASN A 87 49.00 -13.15 -2.01
CA ASN A 87 48.76 -12.19 -0.94
C ASN A 87 47.46 -11.40 -1.24
N PHE A 88 46.40 -11.65 -0.47
CA PHE A 88 45.15 -10.91 -0.52
C PHE A 88 45.18 -9.71 0.44
N THR A 89 44.95 -8.50 -0.07
CA THR A 89 44.82 -7.27 0.74
C THR A 89 43.39 -6.97 1.15
N ASN A 90 42.43 -7.78 0.69
CA ASN A 90 41.00 -7.59 0.86
C ASN A 90 40.40 -8.84 1.52
N LEU A 91 39.74 -8.65 2.66
CA LEU A 91 39.24 -9.72 3.51
C LEU A 91 38.11 -10.54 2.87
N GLU A 92 37.25 -9.90 2.07
CA GLU A 92 36.20 -10.60 1.33
C GLU A 92 36.79 -11.49 0.24
N GLN A 93 37.82 -11.01 -0.48
CA GLN A 93 38.54 -11.85 -1.45
C GLN A 93 39.16 -13.06 -0.78
N LEU A 94 39.80 -12.86 0.38
CA LEU A 94 40.38 -13.96 1.13
C LEU A 94 39.33 -15.03 1.51
N ASN A 95 38.13 -14.60 1.95
CA ASN A 95 37.04 -15.46 2.39
C ASN A 95 36.24 -16.13 1.25
N HIS A 96 36.17 -15.49 0.07
CA HIS A 96 35.19 -15.87 -0.96
C HIS A 96 35.77 -16.17 -2.35
N LEU A 97 37.00 -15.75 -2.68
CA LEU A 97 37.57 -15.90 -4.02
C LEU A 97 38.33 -17.21 -4.18
N ASN A 98 37.82 -18.14 -4.99
CA ASN A 98 38.53 -19.36 -5.34
C ASN A 98 38.77 -19.47 -6.85
N TRP A 99 40.04 -19.66 -7.22
CA TRP A 99 40.49 -19.92 -8.59
C TRP A 99 40.48 -21.42 -8.88
N SER A 100 39.98 -21.82 -10.05
CA SER A 100 40.03 -23.21 -10.51
C SER A 100 40.43 -23.31 -11.99
N GLY A 101 41.13 -24.38 -12.34
CA GLY A 101 41.67 -24.62 -13.68
C GLY A 101 42.46 -25.92 -13.74
N LYS A 102 43.14 -26.16 -14.86
CA LYS A 102 43.97 -27.37 -15.04
C LYS A 102 45.41 -27.11 -14.60
N TYR A 103 46.03 -28.20 -14.13
CA TYR A 103 47.46 -28.27 -13.80
C TYR A 103 48.15 -29.25 -14.76
N GLY A 104 49.35 -28.87 -15.20
CA GLY A 104 50.22 -29.68 -16.06
C GLY A 104 51.02 -30.73 -15.28
N GLN A 105 51.91 -31.43 -15.98
CA GLN A 105 52.69 -32.55 -15.43
C GLN A 105 53.63 -32.18 -14.27
N LEU A 106 53.96 -30.89 -14.09
CA LEU A 106 54.81 -30.38 -13.01
C LEU A 106 54.03 -29.56 -11.97
N ASN A 107 52.71 -29.75 -11.87
CA ASN A 107 51.78 -28.89 -11.13
C ASN A 107 51.81 -27.40 -11.56
N GLN A 108 52.25 -27.10 -12.79
CA GLN A 108 52.20 -25.75 -13.33
C GLN A 108 50.79 -25.43 -13.86
N LYS A 109 50.29 -24.20 -13.74
CA LYS A 109 48.96 -23.82 -14.25
C LYS A 109 48.94 -23.86 -15.78
N VAL A 110 47.95 -24.54 -16.36
CA VAL A 110 47.79 -24.65 -17.83
C VAL A 110 46.32 -24.53 -18.24
N GLY A 111 46.09 -24.11 -19.49
CA GLY A 111 44.74 -24.06 -20.09
C GLY A 111 43.84 -22.99 -19.47
N LYS A 112 42.51 -23.16 -19.60
CA LYS A 112 41.54 -22.19 -19.09
C LYS A 112 41.44 -22.25 -17.55
N TRP A 113 41.49 -21.08 -16.95
CA TRP A 113 41.23 -20.83 -15.54
C TRP A 113 40.01 -19.94 -15.39
N ILE A 114 39.19 -20.25 -14.40
CA ILE A 114 37.98 -19.52 -14.02
C ILE A 114 38.05 -19.15 -12.54
N THR A 115 37.27 -18.15 -12.14
CA THR A 115 37.13 -17.76 -10.73
C THR A 115 35.72 -17.96 -10.22
N THR A 116 35.62 -18.25 -8.93
CA THR A 116 34.36 -18.34 -8.19
C THR A 116 34.35 -17.35 -7.03
N TRP A 117 33.19 -16.79 -6.72
CA TRP A 117 32.93 -15.91 -5.58
C TRP A 117 31.78 -16.49 -4.78
N LYS A 118 31.99 -16.74 -3.47
CA LYS A 118 31.00 -17.39 -2.59
C LYS A 118 30.48 -18.75 -3.12
N GLY A 119 31.27 -19.43 -3.95
CA GLY A 119 30.91 -20.69 -4.60
C GLY A 119 30.21 -20.55 -5.96
N GLU A 120 29.77 -19.35 -6.34
CA GLU A 120 29.20 -19.07 -7.66
C GLU A 120 30.31 -18.79 -8.69
N VAL A 121 30.19 -19.30 -9.92
CA VAL A 121 31.16 -19.02 -10.98
C VAL A 121 30.94 -17.59 -11.47
N LEU A 122 31.94 -16.72 -11.30
CA LEU A 122 31.88 -15.37 -11.84
C LEU A 122 31.99 -15.45 -13.36
N ARG A 123 30.95 -14.98 -14.04
CA ARG A 123 30.81 -15.08 -15.48
C ARG A 123 31.98 -14.38 -16.16
N ASP A 124 32.63 -15.09 -17.09
CA ASP A 124 33.78 -14.67 -17.87
C ASP A 124 35.08 -14.30 -17.10
N ALA A 125 35.06 -14.29 -15.76
CA ALA A 125 36.24 -14.02 -14.92
C ALA A 125 37.28 -15.15 -15.02
N GLY A 126 38.50 -14.78 -15.41
CA GLY A 126 39.65 -15.67 -15.64
C GLY A 126 40.24 -15.52 -17.03
N GLY A 127 40.89 -16.56 -17.55
CA GLY A 127 41.63 -16.51 -18.81
C GLY A 127 42.41 -17.80 -19.08
N TRP A 128 43.49 -17.72 -19.86
CA TRP A 128 44.28 -18.89 -20.26
C TRP A 128 45.75 -18.80 -19.82
N TYR A 129 46.31 -19.94 -19.44
CA TYR A 129 47.74 -20.17 -19.27
C TYR A 129 48.30 -21.05 -20.41
N SER A 130 49.50 -20.74 -20.91
CA SER A 130 50.29 -21.64 -21.76
C SER A 130 50.94 -22.77 -20.96
N ASP A 131 51.52 -23.75 -21.67
CA ASP A 131 52.12 -24.95 -21.05
C ASP A 131 53.37 -24.66 -20.19
N ASP A 132 53.93 -23.46 -20.34
CA ASP A 132 55.05 -22.89 -19.57
C ASP A 132 54.60 -21.94 -18.43
N GLU A 133 53.34 -22.08 -17.98
CA GLU A 133 52.72 -21.34 -16.86
C GLU A 133 52.53 -19.83 -17.07
N LYS A 134 52.74 -19.31 -18.28
CA LYS A 134 52.49 -17.89 -18.56
C LYS A 134 51.05 -17.59 -18.90
N LYS A 135 50.50 -16.48 -18.43
CA LYS A 135 49.20 -15.96 -18.88
C LYS A 135 49.26 -15.55 -20.34
N GLN A 136 48.25 -15.96 -21.10
CA GLN A 136 48.08 -15.66 -22.52
C GLN A 136 46.64 -15.23 -22.83
N GLY A 137 46.47 -14.43 -23.89
CA GLY A 137 45.17 -14.09 -24.47
C GLY A 137 44.35 -13.15 -23.59
N LEU A 138 43.03 -13.13 -23.82
CA LEU A 138 42.11 -12.31 -23.04
C LEU A 138 41.97 -12.83 -21.61
N TRP A 139 42.09 -11.93 -20.65
CA TRP A 139 41.86 -12.15 -19.23
C TRP A 139 40.85 -11.15 -18.67
N ILE A 140 40.09 -11.60 -17.68
CA ILE A 140 39.25 -10.79 -16.80
C ILE A 140 39.69 -11.09 -15.37
N GLU A 141 40.23 -10.10 -14.70
CA GLU A 141 40.79 -10.19 -13.35
C GLU A 141 39.98 -9.35 -12.37
N LEU A 142 39.79 -9.84 -11.15
CA LEU A 142 39.14 -9.06 -10.10
C LEU A 142 40.14 -8.02 -9.60
N THR A 143 39.72 -6.75 -9.51
CA THR A 143 40.57 -5.72 -8.89
C THR A 143 40.78 -6.02 -7.41
N LYS A 144 41.82 -5.44 -6.79
CA LYS A 144 42.01 -5.51 -5.33
C LYS A 144 40.83 -4.95 -4.52
N ASN A 145 39.99 -4.13 -5.16
CA ASN A 145 38.80 -3.52 -4.55
C ASN A 145 37.56 -4.42 -4.64
N TYR A 146 37.63 -5.58 -5.31
CA TYR A 146 36.47 -6.44 -5.55
C TYR A 146 35.88 -6.97 -4.25
N ARG A 147 34.58 -6.74 -4.05
CA ARG A 147 33.79 -7.12 -2.87
C ARG A 147 32.30 -7.03 -3.22
N ASN A 148 31.42 -7.50 -2.32
CA ASN A 148 29.96 -7.48 -2.55
C ASN A 148 29.36 -6.08 -2.81
N GLN A 149 30.06 -5.02 -2.44
CA GLN A 149 29.66 -3.61 -2.67
C GLN A 149 30.49 -2.91 -3.77
N ALA A 150 31.32 -3.65 -4.51
CA ALA A 150 32.21 -3.13 -5.54
C ALA A 150 32.65 -4.23 -6.51
N GLU A 151 31.75 -4.72 -7.37
CA GLU A 151 32.06 -5.77 -8.34
C GLU A 151 32.86 -5.23 -9.54
N VAL A 152 34.13 -4.87 -9.28
CA VAL A 152 35.01 -4.24 -10.27
C VAL A 152 36.02 -5.22 -10.85
N TYR A 153 35.94 -5.41 -12.16
CA TYR A 153 36.82 -6.26 -12.97
C TYR A 153 37.79 -5.41 -13.82
N GLU A 154 38.97 -5.95 -14.09
CA GLU A 154 39.94 -5.47 -15.09
C GLU A 154 39.98 -6.47 -16.26
N SER A 155 39.69 -6.06 -17.48
CA SER A 155 39.71 -6.91 -18.68
C SER A 155 40.71 -6.44 -19.70
N GLY A 156 41.60 -7.33 -20.17
CA GLY A 156 42.58 -7.02 -21.21
C GLY A 156 43.41 -8.24 -21.62
N TYR A 157 44.42 -8.03 -22.46
CA TYR A 157 45.23 -9.13 -22.98
C TYR A 157 46.51 -9.32 -22.15
N TYR A 158 46.92 -10.58 -21.98
CA TYR A 158 48.28 -10.97 -21.63
C TYR A 158 49.01 -11.56 -22.83
N LEU A 159 50.32 -11.32 -22.88
CA LEU A 159 51.28 -12.00 -23.74
C LEU A 159 52.50 -12.34 -22.87
N ASP A 160 52.79 -13.61 -22.67
CA ASP A 160 53.89 -14.09 -21.84
C ASP A 160 53.95 -13.44 -20.44
N ASP A 161 52.85 -13.51 -19.68
CA ASP A 161 52.64 -12.83 -18.37
C ASP A 161 52.69 -11.30 -18.37
N GLN A 162 52.99 -10.66 -19.50
CA GLN A 162 52.95 -9.20 -19.61
C GLN A 162 51.56 -8.73 -20.05
N ARG A 163 50.97 -7.84 -19.26
CA ARG A 163 49.74 -7.13 -19.64
C ARG A 163 50.01 -6.30 -20.89
N TYR A 164 49.24 -6.53 -21.95
CA TYR A 164 49.44 -5.93 -23.26
C TYR A 164 48.17 -5.24 -23.77
N GLY A 165 48.34 -4.18 -24.57
CA GLY A 165 47.24 -3.54 -25.30
C GLY A 165 46.26 -2.79 -24.38
N MET A 166 44.99 -2.75 -24.78
CA MET A 166 43.94 -2.05 -24.03
C MET A 166 43.46 -2.90 -22.84
N TRP A 167 43.40 -2.26 -21.68
CA TRP A 167 42.83 -2.80 -20.45
C TRP A 167 41.66 -1.93 -20.01
N LYS A 168 40.52 -2.55 -19.73
CA LYS A 168 39.24 -1.93 -19.39
C LYS A 168 38.90 -2.18 -17.93
N TYR A 169 38.33 -1.21 -17.23
CA TYR A 169 37.65 -1.42 -15.96
C TYR A 169 36.17 -1.59 -16.21
N ILE A 170 35.58 -2.65 -15.67
CA ILE A 170 34.16 -2.97 -15.77
C ILE A 170 33.60 -2.98 -14.34
N TYR A 171 32.46 -2.33 -14.12
CA TYR A 171 31.76 -2.32 -12.84
C TYR A 171 30.26 -2.34 -13.12
N ASP A 172 29.54 -3.26 -12.49
CA ASP A 172 28.10 -3.46 -12.71
C ASP A 172 27.77 -3.67 -14.21
N GLU A 173 28.55 -4.54 -14.85
CA GLU A 173 28.59 -4.81 -16.31
C GLU A 173 28.95 -3.60 -17.23
N GLU A 174 28.96 -2.37 -16.71
CA GLU A 174 29.30 -1.17 -17.47
C GLU A 174 30.82 -0.94 -17.63
N LEU A 175 31.22 -0.46 -18.81
CA LEU A 175 32.59 0.01 -19.07
C LEU A 175 32.84 1.35 -18.36
N ILE A 176 33.37 1.30 -17.14
CA ILE A 176 33.61 2.50 -16.35
C ILE A 176 34.89 3.26 -16.73
N ASP A 177 35.91 2.60 -17.30
CA ASP A 177 37.06 3.29 -17.93
C ASP A 177 38.04 2.34 -18.67
N ALA A 178 39.13 2.88 -19.25
CA ALA A 178 40.21 2.11 -19.87
C ALA A 178 41.62 2.75 -19.77
N GLY A 179 42.64 1.98 -20.14
CA GLY A 179 44.02 2.41 -20.32
C GLY A 179 44.80 1.46 -21.24
N ARG A 180 46.05 1.79 -21.59
CA ARG A 180 46.90 0.94 -22.45
C ARG A 180 48.23 0.58 -21.82
N TYR A 181 48.63 -0.68 -21.99
CA TYR A 181 49.99 -1.14 -21.73
C TYR A 181 50.80 -1.21 -23.03
N ASN A 182 52.11 -0.92 -22.95
CA ASN A 182 53.05 -1.11 -24.04
C ASN A 182 53.54 -2.57 -24.13
N PHE A 183 54.41 -2.86 -25.09
CA PHE A 183 55.01 -4.19 -25.32
C PHE A 183 55.98 -4.66 -24.22
N GLN A 184 56.21 -3.84 -23.18
CA GLN A 184 57.06 -4.16 -22.02
C GLN A 184 56.24 -4.35 -20.74
N GLY A 185 54.91 -4.50 -20.86
CA GLY A 185 54.01 -4.62 -19.70
C GLY A 185 53.84 -3.31 -18.90
N GLN A 186 54.24 -2.16 -19.44
CA GLN A 186 54.20 -0.87 -18.73
C GLN A 186 53.01 -0.02 -19.16
N LYS A 187 52.33 0.63 -18.20
CA LYS A 187 51.26 1.60 -18.48
C LYS A 187 51.79 2.75 -19.34
N ASN A 188 51.09 3.09 -20.42
CA ASN A 188 51.47 4.14 -21.36
C ASN A 188 50.25 4.85 -21.97
N GLY A 189 50.35 6.16 -22.20
CA GLY A 189 49.26 7.01 -22.70
C GLY A 189 48.22 7.38 -21.63
N LYS A 190 47.03 7.80 -22.06
CA LYS A 190 45.93 8.15 -21.15
C LYS A 190 45.45 6.92 -20.37
N TRP A 191 45.18 7.15 -19.10
CA TRP A 191 44.77 6.14 -18.14
C TRP A 191 43.83 6.73 -17.11
N THR A 192 42.82 5.93 -16.76
CA THR A 192 42.15 6.06 -15.48
C THR A 192 42.64 5.01 -14.50
N GLN A 193 42.81 5.43 -13.25
CA GLN A 193 43.11 4.56 -12.12
C GLN A 193 41.99 4.71 -11.10
N LEU A 194 41.39 3.60 -10.70
CA LEU A 194 40.41 3.60 -9.61
C LEU A 194 41.12 3.84 -8.28
N SER A 195 40.47 4.54 -7.36
CA SER A 195 40.97 4.67 -5.99
C SER A 195 40.93 3.32 -5.29
N ASP A 196 41.87 3.10 -4.36
CA ASP A 196 41.88 1.97 -3.44
C ASP A 196 40.59 1.90 -2.57
N ARG A 197 39.84 3.01 -2.50
CA ARG A 197 38.55 3.09 -1.81
C ARG A 197 37.33 2.95 -2.74
N PHE A 198 37.52 2.58 -4.00
CA PHE A 198 36.41 2.46 -4.96
C PHE A 198 35.35 1.46 -4.47
N CYS A 199 34.11 1.91 -4.43
CA CYS A 199 32.89 1.12 -4.19
C CYS A 199 31.66 1.89 -4.63
N TYR A 200 30.50 1.25 -4.51
CA TYR A 200 29.17 1.85 -4.67
C TYR A 200 29.08 3.25 -4.06
N TYR A 201 29.47 3.43 -2.78
CA TYR A 201 29.40 4.71 -2.06
C TYR A 201 30.54 5.71 -2.34
N SER A 202 31.54 5.36 -3.15
CA SER A 202 32.75 6.18 -3.34
C SER A 202 33.40 5.86 -4.70
N LYS A 203 32.81 6.35 -5.79
CA LYS A 203 33.29 6.12 -7.16
C LYS A 203 34.43 7.11 -7.53
N ILE A 204 35.51 7.10 -6.75
CA ILE A 204 36.71 7.93 -6.98
C ILE A 204 37.58 7.32 -8.08
N LYS A 205 37.83 8.08 -9.14
CA LYS A 205 38.72 7.78 -10.25
C LYS A 205 39.80 8.87 -10.38
N TYR A 206 40.99 8.50 -10.86
CA TYR A 206 42.10 9.41 -11.15
C TYR A 206 42.43 9.29 -12.64
N ASN A 207 42.30 10.37 -13.41
CA ASN A 207 42.44 10.36 -14.86
C ASN A 207 43.66 11.20 -15.26
N GLY A 208 44.64 10.60 -15.92
CA GLY A 208 45.88 11.28 -16.32
C GLY A 208 46.66 10.47 -17.35
N GLU A 209 47.97 10.71 -17.44
CA GLU A 209 48.84 10.04 -18.41
C GLU A 209 49.96 9.24 -17.71
N TYR A 210 50.23 8.04 -18.22
CA TYR A 210 51.43 7.29 -17.90
C TYR A 210 52.42 7.35 -19.08
N LYS A 211 53.72 7.42 -18.77
CA LYS A 211 54.80 7.22 -19.74
C LYS A 211 55.77 6.20 -19.17
N ASN A 212 55.95 5.07 -19.85
CA ASN A 212 56.81 3.96 -19.43
C ASN A 212 56.58 3.55 -17.95
N GLY A 213 55.32 3.35 -17.57
CA GLY A 213 54.92 2.91 -16.22
C GLY A 213 54.94 4.00 -15.14
N LYS A 214 55.45 5.21 -15.43
CA LYS A 214 55.45 6.35 -14.49
C LYS A 214 54.29 7.31 -14.79
N LYS A 215 53.63 7.82 -13.75
CA LYS A 215 52.65 8.91 -13.87
C LYS A 215 53.36 10.17 -14.37
N VAL A 216 52.78 10.83 -15.36
CA VAL A 216 53.24 12.11 -15.91
C VAL A 216 52.06 13.06 -16.07
N GLY A 217 52.36 14.37 -16.18
CA GLY A 217 51.34 15.41 -16.35
C GLY A 217 50.43 15.61 -15.12
N LEU A 218 49.33 16.33 -15.34
CA LEU A 218 48.29 16.55 -14.34
C LEU A 218 47.35 15.32 -14.28
N TRP A 219 46.92 14.98 -13.07
CA TRP A 219 45.98 13.89 -12.80
C TRP A 219 44.69 14.46 -12.22
N ASN A 220 43.62 14.42 -13.01
CA ASN A 220 42.30 14.90 -12.61
C ASN A 220 41.65 13.89 -11.67
N ILE A 221 41.16 14.34 -10.51
CA ILE A 221 40.41 13.51 -9.58
C ILE A 221 38.93 13.64 -9.94
N TRP A 222 38.31 12.54 -10.37
CA TRP A 222 36.88 12.43 -10.57
C TRP A 222 36.26 11.75 -9.36
N TYR A 223 35.48 12.50 -8.60
CA TYR A 223 34.65 11.98 -7.52
C TYR A 223 33.20 12.01 -7.97
N GLN A 224 32.67 10.87 -8.41
CA GLN A 224 31.23 10.71 -8.60
C GLN A 224 30.63 10.27 -7.27
N ASP A 225 29.89 11.17 -6.66
CA ASP A 225 29.26 10.92 -5.38
C ASP A 225 27.81 10.43 -5.57
N GLU A 226 27.52 9.19 -5.18
CA GLU A 226 26.15 8.66 -5.11
C GLU A 226 25.46 8.97 -3.77
N TYR A 227 25.93 10.00 -3.06
CA TYR A 227 25.26 10.65 -1.93
C TYR A 227 23.93 11.36 -2.34
N ARG A 228 23.03 10.68 -3.06
CA ARG A 228 21.60 10.82 -2.76
C ARG A 228 21.26 10.16 -1.41
N TYR A 229 21.99 9.10 -1.03
CA TYR A 229 21.70 8.35 0.21
C TYR A 229 22.38 8.91 1.46
N ILE A 230 23.69 9.22 1.43
CA ILE A 230 24.36 9.78 2.62
C ILE A 230 24.13 11.29 2.75
N ASN A 231 23.73 12.05 1.72
CA ASN A 231 23.10 13.35 2.00
C ASN A 231 21.78 13.16 2.76
N LYS A 232 20.96 12.14 2.46
CA LYS A 232 19.79 11.78 3.28
C LYS A 232 20.19 11.37 4.70
N LEU A 233 21.22 10.54 4.88
CA LEU A 233 21.67 10.08 6.20
C LEU A 233 22.37 11.17 7.02
N MET A 234 23.20 12.02 6.40
CA MET A 234 23.78 13.22 7.02
C MET A 234 22.72 14.27 7.31
N TYR A 235 21.68 14.40 6.48
CA TYR A 235 20.52 15.23 6.76
C TYR A 235 19.74 14.66 7.95
N PHE A 236 19.61 13.34 8.06
CA PHE A 236 19.00 12.65 9.21
C PHE A 236 19.84 12.75 10.49
N ILE A 237 21.17 12.66 10.40
CA ILE A 237 22.11 12.82 11.51
C ILE A 237 22.20 14.29 11.91
N LYS A 238 22.20 15.23 10.96
CA LYS A 238 22.05 16.67 11.25
C LYS A 238 20.71 16.95 11.91
N ILE A 239 19.59 16.42 11.43
CA ILE A 239 18.27 16.55 12.08
C ILE A 239 18.28 15.92 13.48
N LYS A 240 18.83 14.72 13.69
CA LYS A 240 18.95 14.11 15.02
C LYS A 240 19.86 14.92 15.95
N THR A 241 20.97 15.44 15.45
CA THR A 241 21.89 16.30 16.23
C THR A 241 21.24 17.62 16.56
N ILE A 242 20.51 18.21 15.62
CA ILE A 242 19.71 19.43 15.80
C ILE A 242 18.53 19.16 16.72
N GLN A 243 17.86 18.01 16.70
CA GLN A 243 16.81 17.64 17.66
C GLN A 243 17.36 17.45 19.07
N VAL A 244 18.55 16.85 19.22
CA VAL A 244 19.22 16.74 20.53
C VAL A 244 19.68 18.12 21.02
N VAL A 245 20.23 18.95 20.14
CA VAL A 245 20.65 20.33 20.46
C VAL A 245 19.45 21.23 20.75
N VAL A 246 18.36 21.15 20.00
CA VAL A 246 17.09 21.85 20.25
C VAL A 246 16.45 21.35 21.54
N GLY A 247 16.50 20.04 21.83
CA GLY A 247 16.09 19.49 23.11
C GLY A 247 16.91 20.05 24.27
N HIS A 248 18.23 20.14 24.14
CA HIS A 248 19.09 20.77 25.16
C HIS A 248 18.89 22.29 25.26
N ILE A 249 18.63 22.97 24.14
CA ILE A 249 18.32 24.41 24.10
C ILE A 249 16.97 24.67 24.76
N MET A 250 15.95 23.85 24.53
CA MET A 250 14.65 23.94 25.20
C MET A 250 14.75 23.58 26.68
N GLU A 251 15.58 22.58 27.04
CA GLU A 251 15.85 22.29 28.45
C GLU A 251 16.63 23.44 29.12
N MET A 252 17.52 24.12 28.39
CA MET A 252 18.16 25.37 28.81
C MET A 252 17.19 26.55 28.86
N GLU A 253 16.21 26.66 27.95
CA GLU A 253 15.18 27.70 27.92
C GLU A 253 14.23 27.53 29.11
N ILE A 254 13.79 26.30 29.42
CA ILE A 254 13.03 25.97 30.62
C ILE A 254 13.87 26.24 31.89
N LYS A 255 15.16 25.90 31.89
CA LYS A 255 16.07 26.25 33.01
C LYS A 255 16.33 27.77 33.09
N LEU A 256 16.27 28.51 31.98
CA LEU A 256 16.37 29.96 31.92
C LEU A 256 15.07 30.65 32.35
N GLU A 257 13.89 30.13 32.06
CA GLU A 257 12.61 30.67 32.55
C GLU A 257 12.48 30.47 34.06
N ASN A 258 12.81 29.26 34.55
CA ASN A 258 12.93 28.99 35.98
C ASN A 258 14.08 29.80 36.63
N GLY A 259 15.10 30.17 35.86
CA GLY A 259 16.16 31.09 36.24
C GLY A 259 15.74 32.57 36.21
N LEU A 260 14.89 32.99 35.27
CA LEU A 260 14.35 34.34 35.11
C LEU A 260 13.46 34.71 36.29
N SER A 261 12.73 33.73 36.85
CA SER A 261 12.07 33.83 38.16
C SER A 261 13.03 34.19 39.32
N ARG A 262 14.36 34.03 39.15
CA ARG A 262 15.42 34.34 40.14
C ARG A 262 16.40 35.42 39.68
N VAL A 263 16.35 35.88 38.43
CA VAL A 263 17.31 36.82 37.82
C VAL A 263 16.74 38.24 37.69
N MET A 264 15.57 38.52 38.28
CA MET A 264 15.00 39.88 38.36
C MET A 264 15.85 40.89 39.16
N ASP A 265 16.92 40.46 39.84
CA ASP A 265 17.84 41.32 40.59
C ASP A 265 19.13 41.72 39.83
N PHE A 266 19.30 41.33 38.56
CA PHE A 266 20.51 41.68 37.78
C PHE A 266 20.38 42.99 36.98
N LYS A 267 21.47 43.78 36.95
CA LYS A 267 21.55 45.08 36.26
C LYS A 267 21.28 44.97 34.76
N ASP A 268 20.59 45.98 34.21
CA ASP A 268 20.02 46.00 32.86
C ASP A 268 20.99 45.73 31.70
N SER A 269 22.29 45.98 31.86
CA SER A 269 23.28 45.89 30.77
C SER A 269 23.47 44.50 30.18
N HIS A 270 23.05 43.43 30.87
CA HIS A 270 23.20 42.04 30.39
C HIS A 270 21.92 41.49 29.73
N LYS A 271 20.78 42.19 29.90
CA LYS A 271 19.44 41.72 29.46
C LYS A 271 19.27 41.74 27.94
N SER A 272 19.86 42.73 27.28
CA SER A 272 19.81 42.90 25.81
C SER A 272 20.47 41.75 25.05
N LEU A 273 21.67 41.32 25.48
CA LEU A 273 22.47 40.32 24.77
C LEU A 273 21.84 38.92 24.83
N ILE A 274 21.16 38.61 25.93
CA ILE A 274 20.44 37.34 26.12
C ILE A 274 19.23 37.27 25.18
N LEU A 275 18.46 38.36 25.05
CA LEU A 275 17.28 38.42 24.18
C LEU A 275 17.63 38.29 22.69
N GLU A 276 18.71 38.93 22.24
CA GLU A 276 19.19 38.85 20.85
C GLU A 276 19.66 37.43 20.48
N THR A 277 20.23 36.70 21.45
CA THR A 277 20.67 35.31 21.27
C THR A 277 19.47 34.35 21.11
N ILE A 278 18.42 34.54 21.92
CA ILE A 278 17.18 33.73 21.87
C ILE A 278 16.45 33.91 20.53
N GLU A 279 16.33 35.15 20.06
CA GLU A 279 15.68 35.50 18.80
C GLU A 279 16.39 34.90 17.57
N THR A 280 17.72 34.77 17.63
CA THR A 280 18.53 34.13 16.58
C THR A 280 18.33 32.61 16.55
N ILE A 281 18.15 31.97 17.71
CA ILE A 281 17.92 30.53 17.82
C ILE A 281 16.56 30.14 17.25
N ARG A 282 15.48 30.89 17.54
CA ARG A 282 14.12 30.62 17.01
C ARG A 282 14.10 30.53 15.49
N LYS A 283 14.69 31.52 14.81
CA LYS A 283 14.73 31.58 13.33
C LYS A 283 15.49 30.41 12.69
N LEU A 284 16.42 29.78 13.42
CA LEU A 284 17.14 28.61 12.94
C LEU A 284 16.31 27.32 13.05
N VAL A 285 15.37 27.26 14.01
CA VAL A 285 14.50 26.09 14.24
C VAL A 285 13.36 26.05 13.20
N ASP A 286 12.72 27.20 12.92
CA ASP A 286 11.61 27.28 11.96
C ASP A 286 12.00 26.83 10.55
N GLY A 287 13.24 27.08 10.13
CA GLY A 287 13.75 26.69 8.80
C GLY A 287 13.90 25.18 8.58
N ILE A 288 13.85 24.36 9.63
CA ILE A 288 14.16 22.91 9.56
C ILE A 288 12.89 22.04 9.55
N PHE A 289 11.77 22.55 10.07
CA PHE A 289 10.49 21.83 10.10
C PHE A 289 9.73 21.81 8.76
N GLY A 290 10.16 22.59 7.76
CA GLY A 290 9.45 22.71 6.47
C GLY A 290 9.42 21.45 5.60
N LEU A 291 10.36 20.50 5.78
CA LEU A 291 10.65 19.45 4.79
C LEU A 291 10.06 18.05 5.08
N SER A 292 9.18 17.90 6.09
CA SER A 292 8.55 16.61 6.43
C SER A 292 7.02 16.53 6.24
N ARG A 293 6.39 17.59 5.70
CA ARG A 293 4.92 17.71 5.56
C ARG A 293 4.30 16.92 4.40
N GLU A 294 5.08 16.58 3.37
CA GLU A 294 4.55 16.12 2.08
C GLU A 294 3.93 14.71 2.09
N MET A 295 4.38 13.81 2.97
CA MET A 295 4.30 12.35 2.70
C MET A 295 3.03 11.63 3.23
N VAL A 296 2.11 12.32 3.92
CA VAL A 296 1.04 11.67 4.72
C VAL A 296 -0.38 11.88 4.19
N ARG A 297 -0.61 12.79 3.23
CA ARG A 297 -1.97 13.26 2.83
C ARG A 297 -2.82 12.30 1.97
N TYR A 298 -2.42 11.05 1.74
CA TYR A 298 -2.91 10.29 0.56
C TYR A 298 -4.19 9.41 0.69
N MET A 299 -4.77 9.12 1.87
CA MET A 299 -5.40 7.77 2.05
C MET A 299 -6.92 7.54 2.32
N ILE A 300 -7.79 8.50 2.73
CA ILE A 300 -9.14 8.14 3.30
C ILE A 300 -10.32 9.00 2.81
N GLN A 301 -11.48 8.36 2.50
CA GLN A 301 -12.80 8.99 2.22
C GLN A 301 -13.97 7.94 2.23
N GLN A 302 -15.25 8.36 2.40
CA GLN A 302 -16.59 7.74 2.02
C GLN A 302 -17.58 7.15 3.09
N HIS A 303 -18.93 7.31 2.89
CA HIS A 303 -20.11 6.40 3.15
C HIS A 303 -21.55 7.09 3.18
N SER A 304 -22.70 6.40 2.87
CA SER A 304 -24.12 6.93 2.83
C SER A 304 -25.30 5.88 2.98
N GLN A 305 -26.62 6.26 2.94
CA GLN A 305 -27.84 5.39 3.22
C GLN A 305 -29.21 5.76 2.51
N ILE A 306 -30.20 4.83 2.45
CA ILE A 306 -31.56 4.90 1.79
C ILE A 306 -32.74 4.35 2.66
N ILE A 307 -34.01 4.77 2.44
CA ILE A 307 -35.23 4.44 3.24
C ILE A 307 -36.48 4.10 2.38
N TYR A 308 -37.38 3.22 2.86
CA TYR A 308 -38.70 2.91 2.27
C TYR A 308 -39.85 3.10 3.28
N ILE A 309 -41.00 3.63 2.86
CA ILE A 309 -42.18 3.89 3.73
C ILE A 309 -43.47 3.33 3.09
N GLY A 310 -44.29 2.61 3.87
CA GLY A 310 -45.59 2.10 3.41
C GLY A 310 -46.32 1.26 4.48
N GLU A 311 -47.56 0.85 4.22
CA GLU A 311 -48.36 0.05 5.17
C GLU A 311 -48.03 -1.45 5.10
N TYR A 312 -47.90 -2.05 6.29
CA TYR A 312 -47.94 -3.51 6.48
C TYR A 312 -49.25 -3.92 7.16
N ARG A 313 -49.91 -4.95 6.63
CA ARG A 313 -51.08 -5.59 7.26
C ARG A 313 -50.85 -7.09 7.33
N LYS A 314 -50.81 -7.65 8.54
CA LYS A 314 -50.50 -9.08 8.80
C LYS A 314 -49.19 -9.56 8.14
N GLY A 315 -48.14 -8.72 8.15
CA GLY A 315 -46.84 -9.02 7.52
C GLY A 315 -46.77 -8.90 6.00
N LYS A 316 -47.91 -8.65 5.32
CA LYS A 316 -47.97 -8.34 3.89
C LYS A 316 -47.84 -6.82 3.67
N LYS A 317 -47.04 -6.41 2.67
CA LYS A 317 -47.03 -5.04 2.13
C LYS A 317 -48.35 -4.79 1.41
N ILE A 318 -49.04 -3.70 1.72
CA ILE A 318 -50.29 -3.33 1.04
C ILE A 318 -50.33 -1.84 0.73
N GLY A 319 -51.24 -1.44 -0.16
CA GLY A 319 -51.49 -0.04 -0.47
C GLY A 319 -50.28 0.64 -1.10
N ARG A 320 -50.19 1.96 -0.93
CA ARG A 320 -49.11 2.78 -1.49
C ARG A 320 -47.83 2.65 -0.68
N TRP A 321 -46.72 2.55 -1.40
CA TRP A 321 -45.35 2.52 -0.87
C TRP A 321 -44.53 3.60 -1.56
N ASP A 322 -43.88 4.45 -0.77
CA ASP A 322 -43.04 5.56 -1.21
C ASP A 322 -41.57 5.28 -0.83
N ILE A 323 -40.64 5.71 -1.66
CA ILE A 323 -39.19 5.43 -1.57
C ILE A 323 -38.45 6.73 -1.35
N PHE A 324 -37.50 6.76 -0.41
CA PHE A 324 -36.77 7.95 0.01
C PHE A 324 -35.24 7.76 -0.01
N GLU A 325 -34.51 8.72 -0.57
CA GLU A 325 -33.05 8.85 -0.41
C GLU A 325 -32.73 10.22 0.16
N LEU A 326 -31.83 10.30 1.14
CA LEU A 326 -31.40 11.56 1.79
C LEU A 326 -32.57 12.46 2.28
N GLY A 327 -33.75 11.88 2.49
CA GLY A 327 -34.99 12.57 2.89
C GLY A 327 -35.90 13.02 1.75
N GLU A 328 -35.52 12.86 0.47
CA GLU A 328 -36.38 13.15 -0.69
C GLU A 328 -37.15 11.92 -1.15
N MET A 329 -38.45 12.06 -1.45
CA MET A 329 -39.24 11.00 -2.09
C MET A 329 -38.84 10.85 -3.56
N ILE A 330 -38.13 9.78 -3.89
CA ILE A 330 -37.57 9.51 -5.23
C ILE A 330 -38.46 8.61 -6.08
N GLY A 331 -39.39 7.86 -5.48
CA GLY A 331 -40.31 7.00 -6.21
C GLY A 331 -41.34 6.29 -5.33
N GLY A 332 -42.02 5.31 -5.90
CA GLY A 332 -43.04 4.53 -5.20
C GLY A 332 -43.92 3.70 -6.15
N GLY A 333 -44.89 3.02 -5.57
CA GLY A 333 -45.92 2.26 -6.28
C GLY A 333 -46.92 1.63 -5.33
N SER A 334 -47.87 0.86 -5.86
CA SER A 334 -48.94 0.23 -5.05
C SER A 334 -48.86 -1.29 -5.04
N TYR A 335 -49.15 -1.88 -3.89
CA TYR A 335 -49.39 -3.31 -3.71
C TYR A 335 -50.89 -3.58 -3.55
N ASP A 336 -51.35 -4.67 -4.16
CA ASP A 336 -52.70 -5.21 -3.94
C ASP A 336 -52.91 -5.61 -2.47
N GLU A 337 -54.11 -5.35 -1.95
CA GLU A 337 -54.45 -5.51 -0.52
C GLU A 337 -54.46 -6.97 -0.05
N LEU A 338 -54.65 -7.92 -0.98
CA LEU A 338 -54.75 -9.34 -0.67
C LEU A 338 -53.38 -10.01 -0.55
N ASP A 339 -52.48 -9.76 -1.51
CA ASP A 339 -51.32 -10.64 -1.76
C ASP A 339 -49.95 -9.95 -1.90
N SER A 340 -49.81 -8.66 -1.60
CA SER A 340 -48.54 -7.94 -1.80
C SER A 340 -48.02 -8.01 -3.24
N ILE A 341 -48.94 -8.07 -4.20
CA ILE A 341 -48.64 -8.10 -5.63
C ILE A 341 -48.53 -6.66 -6.14
N LYS A 342 -47.43 -6.30 -6.81
CA LYS A 342 -47.26 -4.99 -7.43
C LYS A 342 -48.35 -4.75 -8.48
N ILE A 343 -49.01 -3.59 -8.41
CA ILE A 343 -50.07 -3.14 -9.33
C ILE A 343 -49.94 -1.65 -9.66
N GLY A 344 -50.45 -1.26 -10.83
CA GLY A 344 -50.48 0.12 -11.30
C GLY A 344 -49.09 0.66 -11.64
N LYS A 345 -48.94 1.98 -11.60
CA LYS A 345 -47.65 2.63 -11.88
C LYS A 345 -46.66 2.37 -10.75
N TRP A 346 -45.41 2.11 -11.15
CA TRP A 346 -44.29 1.80 -10.26
C TRP A 346 -43.02 2.51 -10.70
N ILE A 347 -42.24 2.91 -9.71
CA ILE A 347 -40.85 3.33 -9.84
C ILE A 347 -40.01 2.32 -9.06
N GLU A 348 -39.07 1.68 -9.74
CA GLU A 348 -38.09 0.77 -9.12
C GLU A 348 -36.71 1.41 -9.15
N LEU A 349 -35.93 1.28 -8.07
CA LEU A 349 -34.51 1.65 -8.10
C LEU A 349 -33.71 0.50 -8.72
N SER A 350 -32.57 0.82 -9.33
CA SER A 350 -31.49 -0.17 -9.53
C SER A 350 -30.97 -0.65 -8.16
N ASP A 351 -30.53 -1.91 -8.08
CA ASP A 351 -29.95 -2.50 -6.87
C ASP A 351 -28.49 -2.01 -6.63
N PHE A 352 -27.88 -1.32 -7.60
CA PHE A 352 -26.48 -0.88 -7.55
C PHE A 352 -26.34 0.54 -6.96
N PHE A 353 -26.04 0.62 -5.65
CA PHE A 353 -26.00 1.88 -4.91
C PHE A 353 -24.60 2.48 -4.79
N GLY A 354 -24.22 3.28 -5.80
CA GLY A 354 -23.12 4.24 -5.66
C GLY A 354 -23.61 5.54 -5.01
N ILE A 355 -22.84 6.09 -4.05
CA ILE A 355 -23.14 7.30 -3.23
C ILE A 355 -23.51 8.56 -4.06
N ARG A 356 -23.33 8.53 -5.38
CA ARG A 356 -23.33 9.68 -6.29
C ARG A 356 -24.32 9.60 -7.47
N TRP A 357 -24.94 8.45 -7.73
CA TRP A 357 -25.79 8.24 -8.92
C TRP A 357 -26.97 7.32 -8.65
N GLN A 358 -28.15 7.66 -9.17
CA GLN A 358 -29.35 6.81 -9.10
C GLN A 358 -29.98 6.58 -10.48
N THR A 359 -30.36 5.32 -10.72
CA THR A 359 -31.16 4.88 -11.89
C THR A 359 -32.54 4.41 -11.40
N THR A 360 -33.59 4.87 -12.06
CA THR A 360 -34.99 4.45 -11.83
C THR A 360 -35.62 3.82 -13.07
N TYR A 361 -36.48 2.82 -12.85
CA TYR A 361 -37.30 2.18 -13.88
C TYR A 361 -38.77 2.53 -13.64
N ASN A 362 -39.35 3.33 -14.53
CA ASN A 362 -40.71 3.84 -14.46
C ASN A 362 -41.61 3.05 -15.41
N GLY A 363 -42.65 2.41 -14.90
CA GLY A 363 -43.60 1.68 -15.75
C GLY A 363 -44.84 1.19 -15.02
N GLU A 364 -45.51 0.20 -15.60
CA GLU A 364 -46.78 -0.33 -15.08
C GLU A 364 -46.71 -1.83 -14.78
N TYR A 365 -47.29 -2.21 -13.64
CA TYR A 365 -47.55 -3.58 -13.25
C TYR A 365 -49.03 -3.94 -13.35
N LYS A 366 -49.33 -5.13 -13.90
CA LYS A 366 -50.67 -5.73 -13.89
C LYS A 366 -50.55 -7.15 -13.38
N LYS A 367 -51.18 -7.42 -12.22
CA LYS A 367 -51.09 -8.71 -11.50
C LYS A 367 -49.63 -9.18 -11.30
N GLY A 368 -48.74 -8.27 -10.88
CA GLY A 368 -47.34 -8.59 -10.61
C GLY A 368 -46.44 -8.77 -11.83
N LYS A 369 -46.96 -8.66 -13.06
CA LYS A 369 -46.18 -8.67 -14.29
C LYS A 369 -45.94 -7.26 -14.82
N LYS A 370 -44.74 -6.98 -15.34
CA LYS A 370 -44.44 -5.73 -16.06
C LYS A 370 -45.18 -5.72 -17.39
N ILE A 371 -45.88 -4.63 -17.70
CA ILE A 371 -46.59 -4.44 -18.98
C ILE A 371 -46.27 -3.07 -19.57
N ASN A 372 -46.61 -2.90 -20.85
CA ASN A 372 -46.49 -1.63 -21.58
C ASN A 372 -45.05 -1.09 -21.62
N ARG A 373 -44.90 0.18 -21.97
CA ARG A 373 -43.60 0.87 -21.97
C ARG A 373 -43.07 1.05 -20.55
N TRP A 374 -41.81 0.71 -20.37
CA TRP A 374 -41.00 1.01 -19.20
C TRP A 374 -39.87 1.95 -19.60
N ASP A 375 -39.79 3.09 -18.95
CA ASP A 375 -38.78 4.12 -19.18
C ASP A 375 -37.68 4.03 -18.12
N ILE A 376 -36.42 4.12 -18.56
CA ILE A 376 -35.25 4.18 -17.67
C ILE A 376 -34.85 5.64 -17.54
N GLU A 377 -34.78 6.14 -16.31
CA GLU A 377 -34.44 7.52 -16.02
C GLU A 377 -33.30 7.62 -14.99
N LYS A 378 -32.40 8.60 -15.16
CA LYS A 378 -31.22 8.77 -14.31
C LYS A 378 -31.18 10.14 -13.64
N ARG A 379 -30.76 10.17 -12.38
CA ARG A 379 -30.50 11.37 -11.56
C ARG A 379 -28.98 11.57 -11.43
N ASP A 380 -28.52 12.82 -11.53
CA ASP A 380 -27.10 13.17 -11.35
C ASP A 380 -26.77 13.65 -9.94
N GLU A 381 -25.47 13.75 -9.64
CA GLU A 381 -24.86 14.18 -8.37
C GLU A 381 -25.43 15.48 -7.76
N LYS A 382 -26.23 16.24 -8.52
CA LYS A 382 -26.73 17.57 -8.14
C LYS A 382 -28.23 17.56 -7.86
N GLY A 383 -28.81 16.39 -7.60
CA GLY A 383 -30.22 16.21 -7.23
C GLY A 383 -31.20 16.57 -8.35
N LYS A 384 -30.76 16.48 -9.62
CA LYS A 384 -31.58 16.88 -10.76
C LYS A 384 -32.81 15.99 -10.96
N PRO A 385 -33.84 16.49 -11.68
CA PRO A 385 -34.93 15.63 -12.14
C PRO A 385 -34.36 14.43 -12.91
N PHE A 386 -34.92 13.26 -12.63
CA PHE A 386 -34.67 12.06 -13.43
C PHE A 386 -34.89 12.38 -14.92
N TYR A 387 -33.90 12.06 -15.75
CA TYR A 387 -34.00 12.23 -17.20
C TYR A 387 -33.99 10.89 -17.91
N ASN A 388 -34.87 10.73 -18.88
CA ASN A 388 -34.96 9.51 -19.68
C ASN A 388 -33.65 9.25 -20.45
N ILE A 389 -33.09 8.07 -20.23
CA ILE A 389 -31.89 7.53 -20.87
C ILE A 389 -32.19 6.32 -21.77
N GLY A 390 -33.40 5.79 -21.70
CA GLY A 390 -33.75 4.55 -22.39
C GLY A 390 -35.10 4.00 -21.93
N GLY A 391 -35.31 2.72 -22.20
CA GLY A 391 -36.57 2.03 -21.99
C GLY A 391 -36.91 1.08 -23.12
N GLY A 392 -38.06 0.43 -22.99
CA GLY A 392 -38.63 -0.46 -23.99
C GLY A 392 -40.00 -0.97 -23.57
N SER A 393 -40.62 -1.78 -24.41
CA SER A 393 -41.99 -2.28 -24.17
C SER A 393 -42.01 -3.73 -23.72
N TYR A 394 -42.88 -4.02 -22.75
CA TYR A 394 -43.32 -5.37 -22.44
C TYR A 394 -44.66 -5.67 -23.10
N ASP A 395 -44.83 -6.91 -23.53
CA ASP A 395 -46.08 -7.45 -24.06
C ASP A 395 -47.23 -7.28 -23.04
N SER A 396 -48.36 -6.74 -23.49
CA SER A 396 -49.50 -6.37 -22.65
C SER A 396 -50.45 -7.54 -22.34
N GLU A 397 -50.36 -8.65 -23.07
CA GLU A 397 -51.18 -9.86 -22.89
C GLU A 397 -50.44 -10.93 -22.08
N GLN A 398 -49.18 -11.20 -22.46
CA GLN A 398 -48.36 -12.24 -21.86
C GLN A 398 -47.63 -11.75 -20.60
N GLY A 399 -47.22 -10.48 -20.58
CA GLY A 399 -46.63 -9.76 -19.44
C GLY A 399 -45.22 -10.21 -19.07
N SER A 400 -44.32 -9.25 -18.86
CA SER A 400 -42.88 -9.42 -18.60
C SER A 400 -42.04 -9.97 -19.78
N ILE A 401 -42.63 -10.09 -20.97
CA ILE A 401 -41.90 -10.44 -22.21
C ILE A 401 -41.50 -9.16 -22.94
N LYS A 402 -40.20 -8.94 -23.15
CA LYS A 402 -39.67 -7.77 -23.88
C LYS A 402 -40.00 -7.85 -25.38
N ILE A 403 -40.46 -6.74 -25.95
CA ILE A 403 -40.78 -6.60 -27.38
C ILE A 403 -40.34 -5.23 -27.93
N GLY A 404 -40.06 -5.18 -29.24
CA GLY A 404 -39.70 -3.97 -29.97
C GLY A 404 -38.31 -3.44 -29.61
N LYS A 405 -38.06 -2.15 -29.89
CA LYS A 405 -36.77 -1.52 -29.58
C LYS A 405 -36.59 -1.33 -28.08
N TRP A 406 -35.41 -1.67 -27.60
CA TRP A 406 -35.00 -1.54 -26.21
C TRP A 406 -33.68 -0.79 -26.10
N PHE A 407 -33.60 0.02 -25.04
CA PHE A 407 -32.35 0.51 -24.46
C PHE A 407 -32.24 -0.14 -23.09
N GLU A 408 -31.19 -0.92 -22.89
CA GLU A 408 -30.84 -1.51 -21.59
C GLU A 408 -29.64 -0.76 -21.02
N PHE A 409 -29.60 -0.66 -19.70
CA PHE A 409 -28.53 -0.04 -18.94
C PHE A 409 -27.78 -1.15 -18.21
N ASN A 410 -26.45 -1.11 -18.23
CA ASN A 410 -25.63 -2.01 -17.42
C ASN A 410 -25.11 -1.23 -16.20
N ASP A 411 -25.51 -1.68 -15.01
CA ASP A 411 -25.26 -1.03 -13.72
C ASP A 411 -23.88 -1.34 -13.11
N ASP A 412 -23.14 -2.34 -13.61
CA ASP A 412 -21.94 -2.92 -12.94
C ASP A 412 -20.68 -2.03 -12.90
N TYR A 413 -20.78 -0.73 -13.24
CA TYR A 413 -19.62 0.13 -13.53
C TYR A 413 -19.39 1.27 -12.53
N HIS A 414 -18.11 1.54 -12.26
CA HIS A 414 -17.67 2.49 -11.24
C HIS A 414 -18.17 3.93 -11.44
N LEU A 415 -18.26 4.62 -10.30
CA LEU A 415 -18.85 5.93 -9.92
C LEU A 415 -18.87 7.14 -10.89
N ASN A 416 -18.47 7.05 -12.16
CA ASN A 416 -18.58 8.14 -13.14
C ASN A 416 -18.73 7.68 -14.61
N GLN A 417 -19.06 6.40 -14.86
CA GLN A 417 -19.16 5.84 -16.21
C GLN A 417 -20.37 4.90 -16.30
N TYR A 418 -20.98 4.77 -17.48
CA TYR A 418 -22.07 3.83 -17.70
C TYR A 418 -22.13 3.33 -19.14
N MET A 419 -22.71 2.14 -19.32
CA MET A 419 -22.92 1.53 -20.63
C MET A 419 -24.40 1.37 -20.92
N THR A 420 -24.82 1.79 -22.11
CA THR A 420 -26.18 1.55 -22.62
C THR A 420 -26.12 0.66 -23.85
N THR A 421 -26.86 -0.45 -23.85
CA THR A 421 -27.03 -1.32 -25.02
C THR A 421 -28.36 -1.03 -25.72
N ASN A 422 -28.34 -0.75 -27.01
CA ASN A 422 -29.53 -0.51 -27.82
C ASN A 422 -29.70 -1.56 -28.93
N GLY A 423 -30.92 -2.06 -29.10
CA GLY A 423 -31.27 -3.05 -30.11
C GLY A 423 -32.76 -3.41 -30.10
N GLU A 424 -33.12 -4.58 -30.63
CA GLU A 424 -34.52 -5.01 -30.76
C GLU A 424 -34.77 -6.37 -30.11
N TYR A 425 -35.95 -6.51 -29.49
CA TYR A 425 -36.48 -7.74 -28.93
C TYR A 425 -37.72 -8.23 -29.70
N LYS A 426 -37.83 -9.55 -29.85
CA LYS A 426 -39.00 -10.23 -30.42
C LYS A 426 -39.33 -11.44 -29.55
N ASN A 427 -40.52 -11.46 -28.95
CA ASN A 427 -40.97 -12.51 -28.03
C ASN A 427 -39.98 -12.79 -26.87
N GLY A 428 -39.32 -11.76 -26.34
CA GLY A 428 -38.33 -11.89 -25.25
C GLY A 428 -36.89 -12.20 -25.69
N TYR A 429 -36.65 -12.46 -26.98
CA TYR A 429 -35.33 -12.74 -27.54
C TYR A 429 -34.72 -11.49 -28.18
N LYS A 430 -33.42 -11.22 -27.94
CA LYS A 430 -32.64 -10.20 -28.66
C LYS A 430 -32.47 -10.63 -30.11
N ILE A 431 -32.73 -9.73 -31.05
CA ILE A 431 -32.62 -9.97 -32.49
C ILE A 431 -31.91 -8.80 -33.20
N GLY A 432 -31.37 -9.07 -34.38
CA GLY A 432 -30.81 -8.04 -35.27
C GLY A 432 -29.57 -7.36 -34.71
N ARG A 433 -29.25 -6.16 -35.21
CA ARG A 433 -28.07 -5.39 -34.78
C ARG A 433 -28.28 -4.79 -33.40
N TRP A 434 -27.30 -5.01 -32.53
CA TRP A 434 -27.18 -4.41 -31.21
C TRP A 434 -25.89 -3.58 -31.13
N GLU A 435 -25.97 -2.48 -30.41
CA GLU A 435 -24.87 -1.54 -30.18
C GLU A 435 -24.75 -1.29 -28.68
N THR A 436 -23.53 -1.09 -28.20
CA THR A 436 -23.23 -0.67 -26.83
C THR A 436 -22.47 0.63 -26.89
N LEU A 437 -22.96 1.61 -26.14
CA LEU A 437 -22.44 2.96 -26.09
C LEU A 437 -21.91 3.22 -24.68
N TRP A 438 -20.65 3.63 -24.59
CA TRP A 438 -20.05 4.12 -23.36
C TRP A 438 -20.32 5.60 -23.25
N THR A 439 -20.83 6.02 -22.10
CA THR A 439 -21.01 7.43 -21.76
C THR A 439 -20.35 7.66 -20.42
N THR A 440 -19.42 8.62 -20.35
CA THR A 440 -18.93 9.07 -19.04
C THR A 440 -19.92 10.09 -18.48
N ALA A 441 -19.97 10.23 -17.16
CA ALA A 441 -20.72 11.30 -16.50
C ALA A 441 -20.26 12.70 -16.97
N PHE A 442 -19.02 12.80 -17.46
CA PHE A 442 -18.39 14.05 -17.86
C PHE A 442 -18.41 14.32 -19.37
N ASP A 443 -18.58 13.33 -20.25
CA ASP A 443 -18.64 13.48 -21.70
C ASP A 443 -19.83 12.73 -22.29
N ILE A 444 -20.66 13.46 -23.04
CA ILE A 444 -21.91 12.95 -23.64
C ILE A 444 -21.66 12.40 -25.05
N ILE A 445 -20.39 12.19 -25.38
CA ILE A 445 -19.97 11.43 -26.55
C ILE A 445 -20.24 9.96 -26.23
N ASN A 446 -21.36 9.45 -26.75
CA ASN A 446 -21.66 8.04 -26.80
C ASN A 446 -20.62 7.35 -27.69
N LYS A 447 -19.53 6.87 -27.09
CA LYS A 447 -18.50 6.12 -27.82
C LYS A 447 -19.04 4.72 -28.10
N LEU A 448 -19.13 4.33 -29.37
CA LEU A 448 -19.43 2.94 -29.74
C LEU A 448 -18.26 2.07 -29.27
N ILE A 449 -18.55 1.15 -28.35
CA ILE A 449 -17.56 0.31 -27.64
C ILE A 449 -17.78 -1.18 -27.90
N ALA A 450 -19.02 -1.59 -28.17
CA ALA A 450 -19.35 -2.92 -28.68
C ALA A 450 -20.48 -2.82 -29.70
N CYS A 451 -20.52 -3.74 -30.66
CA CYS A 451 -21.64 -3.90 -31.59
C CYS A 451 -21.59 -5.26 -32.28
N GLY A 452 -22.73 -5.73 -32.76
CA GLY A 452 -22.83 -6.95 -33.55
C GLY A 452 -24.28 -7.33 -33.80
N SER A 453 -24.52 -8.56 -34.25
CA SER A 453 -25.87 -9.04 -34.56
C SER A 453 -26.26 -10.29 -33.78
N TYR A 454 -27.54 -10.41 -33.44
CA TYR A 454 -28.17 -11.62 -32.92
C TYR A 454 -29.08 -12.26 -33.98
N ASP A 455 -29.09 -13.59 -34.00
CA ASP A 455 -29.97 -14.40 -34.84
C ASP A 455 -31.45 -14.26 -34.44
N GLU A 456 -32.35 -14.13 -35.42
CA GLU A 456 -33.77 -13.86 -35.18
C GLU A 456 -34.55 -15.00 -34.50
N ILE A 457 -34.04 -16.24 -34.59
CA ILE A 457 -34.74 -17.44 -34.12
C ILE A 457 -34.21 -17.87 -32.75
N SER A 458 -32.89 -17.83 -32.58
CA SER A 458 -32.20 -18.41 -31.41
C SER A 458 -31.65 -17.38 -30.43
N SER A 459 -31.67 -16.08 -30.77
CA SER A 459 -31.04 -15.02 -29.96
C SER A 459 -29.54 -15.22 -29.71
N ASN A 460 -28.90 -16.01 -30.57
CA ASN A 460 -27.47 -16.28 -30.51
C ASN A 460 -26.69 -15.18 -31.24
N LYS A 461 -25.53 -14.78 -30.72
CA LYS A 461 -24.62 -13.86 -31.41
C LYS A 461 -24.16 -14.46 -32.74
N ILE A 462 -24.13 -13.65 -33.81
CA ILE A 462 -23.73 -14.03 -35.16
C ILE A 462 -22.92 -12.92 -35.86
N GLY A 463 -22.06 -13.33 -36.79
CA GLY A 463 -21.28 -12.43 -37.64
C GLY A 463 -20.18 -11.70 -36.87
N LYS A 464 -19.69 -10.59 -37.43
CA LYS A 464 -18.64 -9.80 -36.79
C LYS A 464 -19.17 -9.07 -35.56
N TRP A 465 -18.42 -9.17 -34.47
CA TRP A 465 -18.69 -8.50 -33.21
C TRP A 465 -17.51 -7.65 -32.79
N ILE A 466 -17.83 -6.48 -32.26
CA ILE A 466 -16.98 -5.71 -31.36
C ILE A 466 -17.52 -6.00 -29.96
N GLU A 467 -16.67 -6.45 -29.04
CA GLU A 467 -16.99 -6.73 -27.64
C GLU A 467 -16.09 -5.95 -26.70
N ILE A 468 -16.46 -5.91 -25.41
CA ILE A 468 -15.70 -5.26 -24.34
C ILE A 468 -15.44 -6.32 -23.28
N SER A 469 -14.35 -6.19 -22.53
CA SER A 469 -14.07 -7.08 -21.40
C SER A 469 -15.05 -6.85 -20.26
N ASP A 470 -15.49 -7.93 -19.61
CA ASP A 470 -16.43 -7.86 -18.47
C ASP A 470 -15.82 -7.07 -17.28
N ASN A 471 -14.47 -7.04 -17.18
CA ASN A 471 -13.72 -6.29 -16.16
C ASN A 471 -13.42 -4.82 -16.56
N PHE A 472 -14.28 -4.16 -17.34
CA PHE A 472 -14.06 -2.80 -17.85
C PHE A 472 -13.98 -1.75 -16.72
N CYS A 473 -12.74 -1.43 -16.31
CA CYS A 473 -12.43 -0.44 -15.28
C CYS A 473 -12.04 0.91 -15.91
N SER A 474 -12.19 2.02 -15.17
CA SER A 474 -12.11 3.39 -15.71
C SER A 474 -10.79 3.79 -16.40
N ASN A 475 -9.73 3.00 -16.23
CA ASN A 475 -8.35 3.35 -16.60
C ASN A 475 -7.81 2.52 -17.79
N SER A 476 -8.39 1.35 -18.08
CA SER A 476 -8.00 0.44 -19.17
C SER A 476 -9.23 0.12 -20.03
N GLN A 477 -9.28 0.54 -21.30
CA GLN A 477 -10.39 0.19 -22.20
C GLN A 477 -10.00 -0.95 -23.13
N VAL A 478 -10.57 -2.13 -22.90
CA VAL A 478 -10.33 -3.34 -23.70
C VAL A 478 -11.49 -3.54 -24.68
N THR A 479 -11.18 -3.64 -25.98
CA THR A 479 -12.17 -3.86 -27.04
C THR A 479 -11.74 -5.02 -27.94
N TYR A 480 -12.48 -6.12 -27.94
CA TYR A 480 -12.25 -7.24 -28.85
C TYR A 480 -12.98 -7.04 -30.17
N ILE A 481 -12.41 -7.51 -31.29
CA ILE A 481 -13.05 -7.57 -32.60
C ILE A 481 -12.86 -8.97 -33.17
N GLY A 482 -13.94 -9.69 -33.41
CA GLY A 482 -13.90 -11.05 -33.95
C GLY A 482 -15.21 -11.48 -34.59
N GLU A 483 -15.44 -12.79 -34.69
CA GLU A 483 -16.62 -13.36 -35.31
C GLU A 483 -17.31 -14.39 -34.41
N TYR A 484 -18.64 -14.34 -34.38
CA TYR A 484 -19.50 -15.30 -33.72
C TYR A 484 -20.26 -16.14 -34.75
N LYS A 485 -20.48 -17.42 -34.42
CA LYS A 485 -21.35 -18.31 -35.20
C LYS A 485 -22.26 -19.08 -34.25
N ASN A 486 -23.55 -18.79 -34.27
CA ASN A 486 -24.56 -19.39 -33.38
C ASN A 486 -24.17 -19.29 -31.89
N GLY A 487 -23.69 -18.12 -31.46
CA GLY A 487 -23.39 -17.82 -30.04
C GLY A 487 -21.99 -18.25 -29.59
N ILE A 488 -21.23 -18.92 -30.46
CA ILE A 488 -19.89 -19.47 -30.22
C ILE A 488 -18.83 -18.54 -30.84
N LYS A 489 -17.82 -18.10 -30.08
CA LYS A 489 -16.66 -17.35 -30.63
C LYS A 489 -15.88 -18.24 -31.60
N VAL A 490 -15.68 -17.77 -32.83
CA VAL A 490 -14.97 -18.50 -33.88
C VAL A 490 -13.86 -17.67 -34.53
N GLY A 491 -12.83 -18.35 -35.00
CA GLY A 491 -11.76 -17.76 -35.80
C GLY A 491 -10.82 -16.86 -35.00
N ARG A 492 -10.35 -15.79 -35.66
CA ARG A 492 -9.44 -14.81 -35.07
C ARG A 492 -10.25 -13.69 -34.42
N TRP A 493 -9.93 -13.43 -33.17
CA TRP A 493 -10.36 -12.27 -32.40
C TRP A 493 -9.13 -11.41 -32.15
N ASP A 494 -9.24 -10.10 -32.30
CA ASP A 494 -8.16 -9.13 -32.10
C ASP A 494 -8.56 -8.14 -31.00
N THR A 495 -7.68 -7.85 -30.05
CA THR A 495 -7.99 -6.90 -28.97
C THR A 495 -7.29 -5.56 -29.16
N TYR A 496 -8.00 -4.50 -28.79
CA TYR A 496 -7.55 -3.12 -28.87
C TYR A 496 -7.65 -2.49 -27.48
N PHE A 497 -6.52 -1.94 -27.01
CA PHE A 497 -6.46 -1.19 -25.76
C PHE A 497 -6.37 0.31 -26.06
N LEU A 498 -7.13 1.14 -25.34
CA LEU A 498 -6.97 2.60 -25.43
C LEU A 498 -5.86 3.07 -24.48
N LYS A 499 -4.66 3.31 -25.01
CA LYS A 499 -3.52 3.87 -24.25
C LYS A 499 -3.91 5.21 -23.60
N HIS A 500 -3.42 5.44 -22.39
CA HIS A 500 -3.77 6.61 -21.57
C HIS A 500 -3.67 7.96 -22.32
N PHE A 501 -4.52 8.91 -21.92
CA PHE A 501 -4.75 10.21 -22.59
C PHE A 501 -3.45 11.05 -22.73
N GLY A 502 -2.72 10.83 -23.83
CA GLY A 502 -1.51 11.56 -24.18
C GLY A 502 -1.17 11.45 -25.67
N ASP A 503 -1.06 10.22 -26.19
CA ASP A 503 -0.66 9.96 -27.57
C ASP A 503 -1.80 9.41 -28.43
N ARG A 504 -2.26 10.21 -29.41
CA ARG A 504 -3.38 9.86 -30.31
C ARG A 504 -2.96 8.96 -31.48
N LYS A 505 -2.43 7.77 -31.20
CA LYS A 505 -2.39 6.67 -32.16
C LYS A 505 -2.89 5.38 -31.52
N ASN A 506 -3.98 4.85 -32.06
CA ASN A 506 -4.32 3.44 -31.90
C ASN A 506 -3.29 2.65 -32.71
N GLU A 507 -2.19 2.23 -32.09
CA GLU A 507 -1.21 1.39 -32.77
C GLU A 507 -1.68 -0.06 -32.79
N LEU A 508 -1.66 -0.66 -33.99
CA LEU A 508 -1.98 -2.07 -34.21
C LEU A 508 -0.78 -2.92 -33.76
N ILE A 509 -0.65 -3.15 -32.45
CA ILE A 509 0.41 -3.98 -31.89
C ILE A 509 0.06 -5.46 -32.08
N GLY A 510 0.39 -5.98 -33.27
CA GLY A 510 0.32 -7.40 -33.57
C GLY A 510 -0.96 -7.82 -34.30
N GLY A 511 -0.79 -8.32 -35.52
CA GLY A 511 -1.89 -8.91 -36.29
C GLY A 511 -2.24 -10.31 -35.78
N GLY A 512 -3.06 -10.38 -34.74
CA GLY A 512 -3.71 -11.60 -34.27
C GLY A 512 -3.82 -11.65 -32.75
N SER A 513 -5.02 -12.01 -32.29
CA SER A 513 -5.31 -12.74 -31.05
C SER A 513 -5.88 -11.92 -29.85
N TYR A 514 -6.60 -12.59 -28.93
CA TYR A 514 -7.59 -12.07 -27.95
C TYR A 514 -7.04 -11.93 -26.51
N ASP A 515 -7.45 -10.93 -25.72
CA ASP A 515 -6.81 -10.50 -24.45
C ASP A 515 -7.79 -10.17 -23.29
N GLU A 516 -7.73 -10.86 -22.14
CA GLU A 516 -8.66 -10.67 -20.99
C GLU A 516 -7.95 -10.08 -19.75
N GLU A 517 -8.55 -9.13 -19.01
CA GLU A 517 -7.83 -8.35 -17.95
C GLU A 517 -8.14 -8.82 -16.52
N HIS A 518 -7.10 -8.87 -15.66
CA HIS A 518 -7.19 -9.04 -14.21
C HIS A 518 -6.46 -7.85 -13.53
N GLY A 519 -7.11 -7.18 -12.57
CA GLY A 519 -6.77 -5.81 -12.19
C GLY A 519 -5.47 -5.54 -11.42
N GLN A 520 -5.10 -4.26 -11.37
CA GLN A 520 -3.92 -3.62 -10.74
C GLN A 520 -2.58 -3.64 -11.50
N ALA A 521 -2.54 -4.20 -12.72
CA ALA A 521 -1.38 -4.12 -13.62
C ALA A 521 -1.86 -4.13 -15.08
N GLU A 522 -1.25 -3.34 -15.97
CA GLU A 522 -1.56 -3.33 -17.42
C GLU A 522 -1.07 -4.62 -18.11
N VAL A 523 -1.82 -5.72 -17.95
CA VAL A 523 -1.51 -7.03 -18.55
C VAL A 523 -2.39 -7.28 -19.77
N TYR A 524 -1.78 -7.39 -20.95
CA TYR A 524 -2.37 -7.86 -22.21
C TYR A 524 -2.32 -9.42 -22.25
N GLU A 525 -3.17 -10.17 -22.98
CA GLU A 525 -3.24 -11.67 -23.02
C GLU A 525 -3.38 -12.38 -24.42
N SER A 526 -3.00 -11.80 -25.55
CA SER A 526 -3.27 -12.29 -26.92
C SER A 526 -3.25 -13.84 -27.19
N GLY A 527 -4.39 -14.44 -27.58
CA GLY A 527 -4.51 -15.85 -28.08
C GLY A 527 -5.76 -16.24 -28.95
N TYR A 528 -5.80 -17.44 -29.55
CA TYR A 528 -6.84 -17.83 -30.53
C TYR A 528 -8.06 -18.51 -29.91
N TYR A 529 -9.19 -18.55 -30.62
CA TYR A 529 -10.39 -19.32 -30.26
C TYR A 529 -10.72 -20.39 -31.32
N LEU A 530 -11.22 -21.53 -30.84
CA LEU A 530 -11.87 -22.57 -31.66
C LEU A 530 -13.09 -23.06 -30.88
N ASP A 531 -14.27 -22.97 -31.50
CA ASP A 531 -15.56 -23.37 -30.92
C ASP A 531 -15.80 -22.84 -29.49
N ASP A 532 -15.68 -21.52 -29.31
CA ASP A 532 -15.82 -20.77 -28.04
C ASP A 532 -14.77 -21.10 -26.97
N GLN A 533 -13.76 -21.91 -27.30
CA GLN A 533 -12.71 -22.31 -26.38
C GLN A 533 -11.35 -21.75 -26.77
N ARG A 534 -10.58 -21.31 -25.76
CA ARG A 534 -9.19 -20.84 -25.93
C ARG A 534 -8.38 -21.94 -26.61
N TYR A 535 -7.71 -21.64 -27.73
CA TYR A 535 -6.96 -22.58 -28.56
C TYR A 535 -5.59 -22.02 -28.96
N GLY A 536 -4.63 -22.89 -29.29
CA GLY A 536 -3.34 -22.48 -29.84
C GLY A 536 -2.44 -21.80 -28.81
N MET A 537 -1.57 -20.89 -29.26
CA MET A 537 -0.67 -20.12 -28.39
C MET A 537 -1.39 -18.90 -27.81
N TRP A 538 -1.12 -18.62 -26.54
CA TRP A 538 -1.60 -17.48 -25.76
C TRP A 538 -0.42 -16.80 -25.08
N LYS A 539 -0.42 -15.47 -25.00
CA LYS A 539 0.72 -14.65 -24.55
C LYS A 539 0.26 -13.48 -23.70
N TYR A 540 0.83 -13.37 -22.51
CA TYR A 540 0.57 -12.33 -21.54
C TYR A 540 1.73 -11.33 -21.55
N ILE A 541 1.45 -10.06 -21.79
CA ILE A 541 2.46 -8.99 -21.93
C ILE A 541 2.15 -7.90 -20.90
N TYR A 542 3.16 -7.28 -20.30
CA TYR A 542 3.03 -6.15 -19.36
C TYR A 542 4.19 -5.20 -19.57
N ASP A 543 3.90 -3.90 -19.75
CA ASP A 543 4.91 -2.87 -20.02
C ASP A 543 5.88 -3.29 -21.15
N GLU A 544 5.29 -3.75 -22.27
CA GLU A 544 5.96 -4.33 -23.45
C GLU A 544 6.76 -5.65 -23.22
N GLU A 545 6.95 -6.12 -21.98
CA GLU A 545 7.58 -7.41 -21.67
C GLU A 545 6.61 -8.59 -21.75
N LEU A 546 7.01 -9.70 -22.37
CA LEU A 546 6.27 -10.97 -22.28
C LEU A 546 6.41 -11.57 -20.87
N ILE A 547 5.35 -11.51 -20.05
CA ILE A 547 5.38 -11.93 -18.65
C ILE A 547 4.79 -13.32 -18.39
N ASP A 548 3.87 -13.80 -19.21
CA ASP A 548 3.33 -15.18 -19.21
C ASP A 548 3.06 -15.64 -20.66
N ALA A 549 3.08 -16.94 -20.95
CA ALA A 549 2.72 -17.52 -22.23
C ALA A 549 2.49 -19.04 -22.09
N GLY A 550 1.63 -19.59 -22.94
CA GLY A 550 1.48 -21.04 -23.08
C GLY A 550 0.50 -21.44 -24.16
N ARG A 551 0.14 -22.73 -24.21
CA ARG A 551 -0.77 -23.27 -25.22
C ARG A 551 -2.03 -23.90 -24.65
N TYR A 552 -3.13 -23.78 -25.38
CA TYR A 552 -4.36 -24.55 -25.14
C TYR A 552 -4.55 -25.62 -26.24
N ASN A 553 -5.12 -26.76 -25.88
CA ASN A 553 -5.52 -27.80 -26.81
C ASN A 553 -6.90 -27.48 -27.46
N PHE A 554 -7.38 -28.35 -28.35
CA PHE A 554 -8.68 -28.22 -29.03
C PHE A 554 -9.92 -28.37 -28.11
N GLN A 555 -9.72 -28.49 -26.80
CA GLN A 555 -10.75 -28.68 -25.77
C GLN A 555 -10.69 -27.56 -24.72
N GLY A 556 -10.12 -26.39 -25.07
CA GLY A 556 -10.05 -25.25 -24.15
C GLY A 556 -9.11 -25.42 -22.96
N GLN A 557 -8.30 -26.48 -22.93
CA GLN A 557 -7.50 -26.86 -21.77
C GLN A 557 -6.03 -26.50 -21.96
N LYS A 558 -5.41 -25.91 -20.93
CA LYS A 558 -3.97 -25.64 -20.89
C LYS A 558 -3.18 -26.93 -21.15
N ASN A 559 -2.22 -26.88 -22.08
CA ASN A 559 -1.47 -28.05 -22.54
C ASN A 559 -0.07 -27.65 -23.07
N GLY A 560 0.97 -28.40 -22.70
CA GLY A 560 2.37 -28.07 -23.01
C GLY A 560 2.98 -27.08 -22.01
N LYS A 561 4.06 -26.39 -22.39
CA LYS A 561 4.76 -25.43 -21.53
C LYS A 561 3.94 -24.18 -21.29
N TRP A 562 4.01 -23.71 -20.05
CA TRP A 562 3.34 -22.53 -19.54
C TRP A 562 4.26 -21.77 -18.60
N THR A 563 4.27 -20.44 -18.72
CA THR A 563 4.48 -19.55 -17.58
C THR A 563 3.12 -19.36 -16.88
N GLN A 564 3.09 -18.72 -15.72
CA GLN A 564 1.86 -18.29 -15.05
C GLN A 564 2.23 -17.13 -14.13
N LEU A 565 1.39 -16.11 -14.02
CA LEU A 565 1.57 -15.05 -13.02
C LEU A 565 1.06 -15.51 -11.64
N SER A 566 1.48 -14.80 -10.58
CA SER A 566 0.86 -14.89 -9.26
C SER A 566 -0.40 -14.04 -9.19
N ASP A 567 -1.40 -14.49 -8.45
CA ASP A 567 -2.61 -13.70 -8.16
C ASP A 567 -2.28 -12.43 -7.34
N ARG A 568 -1.07 -12.38 -6.77
CA ARG A 568 -0.45 -11.20 -6.12
C ARG A 568 0.67 -10.59 -6.98
N PHE A 569 0.58 -10.68 -8.31
CA PHE A 569 1.54 -10.03 -9.21
C PHE A 569 1.30 -8.52 -9.19
N CYS A 570 2.23 -7.79 -8.59
CA CYS A 570 2.20 -6.33 -8.53
C CYS A 570 3.63 -5.77 -8.65
N TYR A 571 3.77 -4.45 -8.68
CA TYR A 571 5.06 -3.76 -8.79
C TYR A 571 6.12 -4.30 -7.81
N TYR A 572 5.73 -4.52 -6.54
CA TYR A 572 6.58 -5.00 -5.45
C TYR A 572 6.71 -6.55 -5.36
N SER A 573 5.99 -7.29 -6.20
CA SER A 573 5.83 -8.76 -6.13
C SER A 573 5.69 -9.37 -7.53
N LYS A 574 6.78 -9.34 -8.31
CA LYS A 574 6.82 -9.87 -9.69
C LYS A 574 7.12 -11.38 -9.70
N ILE A 575 6.17 -12.20 -9.26
CA ILE A 575 6.31 -13.67 -9.17
C ILE A 575 5.70 -14.38 -10.40
N LYS A 576 6.47 -15.29 -11.00
CA LYS A 576 6.10 -16.11 -12.17
C LYS A 576 6.30 -17.62 -11.87
N TYR A 577 5.44 -18.50 -12.38
CA TYR A 577 5.54 -19.95 -12.25
C TYR A 577 5.72 -20.60 -13.63
N ASN A 578 6.80 -21.35 -13.86
CA ASN A 578 7.11 -21.94 -15.16
C ASN A 578 7.07 -23.46 -15.07
N GLY A 579 6.21 -24.12 -15.85
CA GLY A 579 6.11 -25.57 -15.88
C GLY A 579 5.32 -26.10 -17.09
N GLU A 580 4.74 -27.29 -16.96
CA GLU A 580 3.92 -27.90 -18.00
C GLU A 580 2.50 -28.20 -17.52
N TYR A 581 1.54 -28.05 -18.44
CA TYR A 581 0.17 -28.55 -18.27
C TYR A 581 -0.08 -29.72 -19.22
N LYS A 582 -0.99 -30.61 -18.85
CA LYS A 582 -1.55 -31.64 -19.71
C LYS A 582 -3.05 -31.72 -19.46
N ASN A 583 -3.87 -31.48 -20.49
CA ASN A 583 -5.34 -31.50 -20.40
C ASN A 583 -5.88 -30.67 -19.21
N GLY A 584 -5.34 -29.46 -19.01
CA GLY A 584 -5.77 -28.51 -17.98
C GLY A 584 -5.16 -28.75 -16.59
N LYS A 585 -4.47 -29.86 -16.37
CA LYS A 585 -3.80 -30.21 -15.10
C LYS A 585 -2.32 -29.86 -15.15
N LYS A 586 -1.75 -29.33 -14.05
CA LYS A 586 -0.30 -29.11 -13.92
C LYS A 586 0.42 -30.46 -13.84
N VAL A 587 1.51 -30.64 -14.58
CA VAL A 587 2.30 -31.88 -14.61
C VAL A 587 3.80 -31.58 -14.60
N GLY A 588 4.60 -32.53 -14.12
CA GLY A 588 6.05 -32.43 -14.15
C GLY A 588 6.60 -31.31 -13.25
N LEU A 589 7.79 -30.81 -13.59
CA LEU A 589 8.47 -29.78 -12.82
C LEU A 589 7.86 -28.40 -13.05
N TRP A 590 7.67 -27.66 -11.95
CA TRP A 590 7.16 -26.31 -11.90
C TRP A 590 8.09 -25.44 -11.06
N ASN A 591 8.74 -24.47 -11.69
CA ASN A 591 9.71 -23.55 -11.11
C ASN A 591 9.04 -22.22 -10.73
N ILE A 592 9.46 -21.58 -9.64
CA ILE A 592 8.93 -20.29 -9.17
C ILE A 592 10.04 -19.25 -9.26
N TRP A 593 9.79 -18.22 -10.07
CA TRP A 593 10.70 -17.12 -10.34
C TRP A 593 10.18 -15.84 -9.70
N TYR A 594 11.08 -15.03 -9.16
CA TYR A 594 10.80 -13.69 -8.65
C TYR A 594 11.75 -12.70 -9.32
N GLN A 595 11.20 -11.65 -9.91
CA GLN A 595 11.99 -10.55 -10.47
C GLN A 595 12.22 -9.50 -9.37
N ASP A 596 13.48 -9.30 -8.99
CA ASP A 596 13.88 -8.28 -8.02
C ASP A 596 13.68 -6.89 -8.65
N GLU A 597 12.82 -6.06 -8.04
CA GLU A 597 12.45 -4.72 -8.53
C GLU A 597 13.66 -3.81 -8.73
N TYR A 598 14.67 -3.89 -7.85
CA TYR A 598 15.82 -3.00 -7.86
C TYR A 598 16.91 -3.43 -8.85
N ARG A 599 16.90 -4.69 -9.28
CA ARG A 599 17.96 -5.27 -10.14
C ARG A 599 17.44 -5.77 -11.49
N TYR A 600 16.13 -5.90 -11.67
CA TYR A 600 15.48 -6.56 -12.81
C TYR A 600 15.90 -8.03 -13.06
N ILE A 601 16.61 -8.64 -12.10
CA ILE A 601 17.11 -10.02 -12.18
C ILE A 601 15.98 -10.99 -11.80
N ASN A 602 15.68 -11.93 -12.69
CA ASN A 602 14.80 -13.07 -12.40
C ASN A 602 15.57 -14.12 -11.57
N LYS A 603 15.19 -14.31 -10.31
CA LYS A 603 15.75 -15.32 -9.41
C LYS A 603 14.80 -16.51 -9.28
N LEU A 604 15.32 -17.72 -9.44
CA LEU A 604 14.60 -18.95 -9.05
C LEU A 604 14.51 -18.99 -7.52
N ILE A 605 13.30 -18.86 -6.97
CA ILE A 605 13.03 -18.82 -5.53
C ILE A 605 12.33 -20.07 -5.00
N GLY A 606 11.77 -20.90 -5.88
CA GLY A 606 11.12 -22.14 -5.45
C GLY A 606 10.62 -23.03 -6.59
N GLY A 607 9.69 -23.94 -6.27
CA GLY A 607 9.14 -24.91 -7.20
C GLY A 607 9.06 -26.33 -6.64
N GLY A 608 8.58 -27.26 -7.47
CA GLY A 608 8.47 -28.68 -7.16
C GLY A 608 7.85 -29.47 -8.32
N SER A 609 7.31 -30.67 -8.06
CA SER A 609 6.70 -31.52 -9.09
C SER A 609 5.21 -31.79 -8.89
N TYR A 610 4.49 -31.93 -10.01
CA TYR A 610 3.14 -32.47 -10.07
C TYR A 610 3.11 -33.84 -10.77
N ASN A 611 2.24 -34.72 -10.30
CA ASN A 611 1.97 -36.01 -10.94
C ASN A 611 1.06 -35.86 -12.18
N GLY A 612 0.72 -36.96 -12.85
CA GLY A 612 -0.16 -36.95 -14.03
C GLY A 612 -1.62 -36.53 -13.77
N ASP A 613 -2.05 -36.53 -12.50
CA ASP A 613 -3.40 -36.18 -12.08
C ASP A 613 -3.57 -34.70 -11.69
N GLY A 614 -2.50 -33.91 -11.68
CA GLY A 614 -2.54 -32.51 -11.25
C GLY A 614 -2.08 -32.28 -9.81
N ASN A 615 -1.63 -33.32 -9.10
CA ASN A 615 -1.39 -33.27 -7.67
C ASN A 615 0.10 -33.08 -7.36
N LYS A 616 0.44 -32.23 -6.38
CA LYS A 616 1.80 -32.02 -5.91
C LYS A 616 2.40 -33.31 -5.34
N ILE A 617 3.67 -33.57 -5.69
CA ILE A 617 4.48 -34.72 -5.25
C ILE A 617 5.94 -34.31 -5.02
N GLY A 618 6.61 -35.03 -4.11
CA GLY A 618 8.04 -34.88 -3.84
C GLY A 618 8.39 -33.54 -3.20
N LYS A 619 9.64 -33.11 -3.35
CA LYS A 619 10.13 -31.87 -2.74
C LYS A 619 9.52 -30.63 -3.39
N TRP A 620 9.12 -29.70 -2.53
CA TRP A 620 8.58 -28.41 -2.88
C TRP A 620 9.24 -27.29 -2.08
N ILE A 621 9.38 -26.14 -2.73
CA ILE A 621 9.70 -24.85 -2.14
C ILE A 621 8.55 -23.92 -2.52
N GLU A 622 7.79 -23.47 -1.54
CA GLU A 622 6.65 -22.55 -1.71
C GLU A 622 6.94 -21.20 -1.08
N GLN A 623 6.39 -20.13 -1.61
CA GLN A 623 6.40 -18.80 -1.01
C GLN A 623 5.27 -18.62 0.00
N SER A 624 5.40 -17.67 0.93
CA SER A 624 4.26 -17.18 1.72
C SER A 624 3.29 -16.34 0.90
N ASP A 625 2.04 -16.27 1.33
CA ASP A 625 1.06 -15.32 0.77
C ASP A 625 1.56 -13.87 0.84
N GLY A 626 2.21 -13.50 1.96
CA GLY A 626 2.85 -12.19 2.15
C GLY A 626 4.21 -12.01 1.47
N PHE A 627 4.56 -12.82 0.46
CA PHE A 627 5.86 -12.71 -0.21
C PHE A 627 5.96 -11.40 -1.00
N GLN A 628 6.96 -10.58 -0.65
CA GLN A 628 7.24 -9.29 -1.28
C GLN A 628 8.74 -8.97 -1.14
N GLY A 629 9.22 -7.90 -1.78
CA GLY A 629 10.64 -7.51 -1.73
C GLY A 629 11.26 -7.50 -0.33
N PHE A 630 10.52 -6.98 0.67
CA PHE A 630 10.93 -6.88 2.08
C PHE A 630 10.45 -8.03 2.99
N SER A 631 9.79 -9.04 2.44
CA SER A 631 9.40 -10.25 3.19
C SER A 631 9.48 -11.48 2.28
N GLN A 632 10.69 -12.03 2.15
CA GLN A 632 10.95 -13.18 1.27
C GLN A 632 10.97 -14.47 2.11
N ILE A 633 9.77 -14.97 2.46
CA ILE A 633 9.56 -16.19 3.25
C ILE A 633 9.27 -17.37 2.33
N THR A 634 9.96 -18.49 2.50
CA THR A 634 9.68 -19.74 1.80
C THR A 634 9.51 -20.94 2.74
N TYR A 635 8.74 -21.93 2.29
CA TYR A 635 8.42 -23.18 2.97
C TYR A 635 9.00 -24.34 2.16
N ILE A 636 9.89 -25.14 2.74
CA ILE A 636 10.55 -26.25 2.06
C ILE A 636 10.16 -27.56 2.72
N GLY A 637 9.64 -28.52 1.95
CA GLY A 637 9.29 -29.85 2.44
C GLY A 637 8.76 -30.78 1.36
N ASP A 638 8.17 -31.91 1.74
CA ASP A 638 7.67 -32.92 0.81
C ASP A 638 6.13 -32.93 0.71
N TYR A 639 5.65 -33.22 -0.50
CA TYR A 639 4.24 -33.47 -0.82
C TYR A 639 3.99 -34.92 -1.25
N ARG A 640 2.80 -35.45 -0.95
CA ARG A 640 2.27 -36.70 -1.49
C ARG A 640 0.79 -36.52 -1.79
N ASN A 641 0.45 -36.41 -3.09
CA ASN A 641 -0.92 -36.22 -3.57
C ASN A 641 -1.61 -35.00 -2.91
N ASP A 642 -1.00 -33.81 -3.07
CA ASP A 642 -1.43 -32.52 -2.49
C ASP A 642 -1.49 -32.44 -0.95
N LYS A 643 -1.18 -33.52 -0.23
CA LYS A 643 -0.94 -33.48 1.22
C LYS A 643 0.53 -33.16 1.49
N LYS A 644 0.79 -32.15 2.33
CA LYS A 644 2.12 -31.91 2.92
C LYS A 644 2.45 -33.07 3.86
N ILE A 645 3.64 -33.66 3.75
CA ILE A 645 4.08 -34.78 4.57
C ILE A 645 5.47 -34.53 5.14
N GLY A 646 5.83 -35.21 6.23
CA GLY A 646 7.19 -35.20 6.78
C GLY A 646 7.59 -33.83 7.33
N ARG A 647 8.90 -33.54 7.34
CA ARG A 647 9.45 -32.26 7.82
C ARG A 647 9.22 -31.14 6.78
N TRP A 648 8.78 -30.00 7.28
CA TRP A 648 8.67 -28.74 6.53
C TRP A 648 9.40 -27.64 7.29
N ASP A 649 10.38 -27.01 6.64
CA ASP A 649 11.20 -25.92 7.18
C ASP A 649 10.75 -24.57 6.61
N ILE A 650 10.83 -23.52 7.43
CA ILE A 650 10.48 -22.15 7.04
C ILE A 650 11.76 -21.33 7.00
N TRP A 651 12.03 -20.75 5.84
CA TRP A 651 13.22 -19.98 5.53
C TRP A 651 12.87 -18.52 5.30
N PHE A 652 13.75 -17.63 5.73
CA PHE A 652 13.59 -16.19 5.52
C PHE A 652 14.84 -15.59 4.88
N LYS A 653 14.65 -14.52 4.12
CA LYS A 653 15.69 -13.75 3.45
C LYS A 653 15.40 -12.27 3.64
N GLN A 654 16.40 -11.55 4.15
CA GLN A 654 16.33 -10.10 4.33
C GLN A 654 16.54 -9.37 3.00
N GLY A 655 16.11 -8.10 2.94
CA GLY A 655 16.13 -7.31 1.70
C GLY A 655 17.52 -7.07 1.10
N ASP A 656 18.59 -7.18 1.89
CA ASP A 656 19.98 -6.99 1.44
C ASP A 656 20.52 -8.11 0.53
N GLY A 657 19.75 -9.19 0.36
CA GLY A 657 20.12 -10.35 -0.44
C GLY A 657 20.77 -11.49 0.34
N GLN A 658 21.07 -11.31 1.64
CA GLN A 658 21.65 -12.35 2.46
C GLN A 658 20.63 -13.47 2.77
N ILE A 659 21.08 -14.66 2.41
CA ILE A 659 20.49 -15.99 2.52
C ILE A 659 21.25 -16.67 3.68
N HIS A 660 20.65 -17.42 4.59
CA HIS A 660 19.26 -17.82 4.81
C HIS A 660 19.21 -18.50 6.20
N ASP A 661 18.38 -18.05 7.14
CA ASP A 661 18.14 -18.76 8.39
C ASP A 661 16.86 -19.60 8.32
N ILE A 662 16.87 -20.80 8.92
CA ILE A 662 15.66 -21.57 9.21
C ILE A 662 14.98 -20.92 10.42
N ILE A 663 14.01 -20.06 10.16
CA ILE A 663 13.27 -19.32 11.19
C ILE A 663 12.08 -20.10 11.74
N GLY A 664 11.70 -21.23 11.12
CA GLY A 664 10.65 -22.08 11.67
C GLY A 664 10.44 -23.40 10.95
N GLY A 665 9.27 -24.00 11.16
CA GLY A 665 8.88 -25.29 10.59
C GLY A 665 8.41 -26.33 11.60
N GLY A 666 8.03 -27.50 11.12
CA GLY A 666 7.51 -28.61 11.90
C GLY A 666 7.23 -29.83 11.03
N SER A 667 6.45 -30.79 11.51
CA SER A 667 6.14 -32.00 10.75
C SER A 667 4.66 -32.18 10.45
N TYR A 668 4.37 -32.86 9.35
CA TYR A 668 3.04 -33.32 8.95
C TYR A 668 2.97 -34.86 8.94
N ASP A 669 1.81 -35.40 9.29
CA ASP A 669 1.49 -36.82 9.11
C ASP A 669 1.14 -37.16 7.66
N GLU A 670 0.87 -38.45 7.36
CA GLU A 670 0.53 -38.90 6.01
C GLU A 670 -0.83 -38.37 5.51
N ASP A 671 -1.66 -37.83 6.40
CA ASP A 671 -2.96 -37.24 6.08
C ASP A 671 -2.90 -35.73 5.81
N GLY A 672 -1.75 -35.10 6.00
CA GLY A 672 -1.56 -33.66 5.82
C GLY A 672 -1.86 -32.84 7.08
N ASN A 673 -2.02 -33.48 8.24
CA ASN A 673 -2.21 -32.78 9.50
C ASN A 673 -0.88 -32.46 10.17
N LYS A 674 -0.77 -31.28 10.80
CA LYS A 674 0.40 -30.91 11.60
C LYS A 674 0.54 -31.85 12.81
N ILE A 675 1.77 -32.27 13.09
CA ILE A 675 2.15 -33.12 14.23
C ILE A 675 3.48 -32.66 14.85
N GLY A 676 3.67 -32.98 16.13
CA GLY A 676 4.90 -32.74 16.87
C GLY A 676 5.20 -31.25 17.06
N LYS A 677 6.47 -30.93 17.33
CA LYS A 677 6.91 -29.55 17.58
C LYS A 677 6.89 -28.72 16.31
N TRP A 678 6.37 -27.51 16.44
CA TRP A 678 6.21 -26.52 15.37
C TRP A 678 6.71 -25.16 15.82
N VAL A 679 7.35 -24.47 14.88
CA VAL A 679 7.62 -23.03 14.92
C VAL A 679 6.83 -22.41 13.77
N GLN A 680 5.85 -21.58 14.10
CA GLN A 680 4.90 -20.95 13.17
C GLN A 680 5.12 -19.43 13.14
N LEU A 681 5.02 -18.78 11.98
CA LEU A 681 5.11 -17.32 11.87
C LEU A 681 3.77 -16.64 12.17
N SER A 682 3.80 -15.37 12.55
CA SER A 682 2.61 -14.50 12.53
C SER A 682 2.15 -14.18 11.11
N GLU A 683 0.87 -13.81 10.97
CA GLU A 683 0.29 -13.40 9.69
C GLU A 683 0.94 -12.11 9.15
N GLY A 684 1.34 -11.19 10.04
CA GLY A 684 2.10 -9.99 9.73
C GLY A 684 3.63 -10.15 9.74
N PHE A 685 4.19 -11.36 9.55
CA PHE A 685 5.63 -11.56 9.58
C PHE A 685 6.34 -10.80 8.46
N GLN A 686 7.30 -9.97 8.84
CA GLN A 686 8.11 -9.14 7.93
C GLN A 686 9.49 -8.91 8.56
N GLU A 687 10.46 -8.40 7.79
CA GLU A 687 11.83 -8.11 8.26
C GLU A 687 11.87 -7.36 9.60
N HIS A 688 10.87 -6.51 9.82
CA HIS A 688 10.72 -5.67 11.00
C HIS A 688 9.83 -6.28 12.11
N SER A 689 8.91 -7.19 11.80
CA SER A 689 8.02 -7.83 12.79
C SER A 689 8.21 -9.35 12.72
N GLN A 690 9.27 -9.84 13.34
CA GLN A 690 9.65 -11.26 13.30
C GLN A 690 9.08 -12.01 14.50
N ILE A 691 7.75 -12.18 14.51
CA ILE A 691 7.00 -12.87 15.56
C ILE A 691 6.84 -14.34 15.19
N ILE A 692 7.29 -15.23 16.07
CA ILE A 692 7.13 -16.69 15.92
C ILE A 692 6.45 -17.32 17.13
N TYR A 693 5.74 -18.40 16.88
CA TYR A 693 4.98 -19.19 17.85
C TYR A 693 5.56 -20.60 17.91
N ILE A 694 6.08 -21.01 19.06
CA ILE A 694 6.69 -22.33 19.29
C ILE A 694 5.77 -23.17 20.15
N GLY A 695 5.35 -24.34 19.67
CA GLY A 695 4.48 -25.24 20.44
C GLY A 695 4.32 -26.61 19.78
N GLU A 696 3.33 -27.39 20.21
CA GLU A 696 3.07 -28.73 19.68
C GLU A 696 1.70 -28.84 18.98
N TYR A 697 1.65 -29.65 17.93
CA TYR A 697 0.43 -30.09 17.26
C TYR A 697 0.22 -31.60 17.41
N ARG A 698 -1.04 -32.03 17.48
CA ARG A 698 -1.47 -33.43 17.42
C ARG A 698 -2.68 -33.54 16.50
N LYS A 699 -2.54 -34.23 15.36
CA LYS A 699 -3.59 -34.35 14.32
C LYS A 699 -4.17 -32.98 13.89
N GLY A 700 -3.29 -32.01 13.62
CA GLY A 700 -3.69 -30.67 13.17
C GLY A 700 -4.22 -29.74 14.25
N LYS A 701 -4.55 -30.26 15.44
CA LYS A 701 -4.95 -29.50 16.63
C LYS A 701 -3.71 -29.00 17.40
N LYS A 702 -3.70 -27.73 17.83
CA LYS A 702 -2.67 -27.18 18.75
C LYS A 702 -2.89 -27.75 20.14
N ILE A 703 -1.84 -28.21 20.80
CA ILE A 703 -1.90 -28.78 22.15
C ILE A 703 -0.77 -28.23 23.03
N GLY A 704 -0.97 -28.32 24.36
CA GLY A 704 0.07 -28.01 25.34
C GLY A 704 0.53 -26.54 25.32
N ARG A 705 1.74 -26.29 25.78
CA ARG A 705 2.34 -24.94 25.85
C ARG A 705 2.69 -24.43 24.45
N TRP A 706 2.36 -23.17 24.21
CA TRP A 706 2.66 -22.41 23.01
C TRP A 706 3.29 -21.07 23.42
N ASP A 707 4.59 -20.92 23.18
CA ASP A 707 5.39 -19.74 23.51
C ASP A 707 5.49 -18.78 22.32
N ILE A 708 5.50 -17.48 22.60
CA ILE A 708 5.60 -16.42 21.59
C ILE A 708 6.98 -15.77 21.71
N PHE A 709 7.68 -15.66 20.59
CA PHE A 709 8.97 -14.99 20.50
C PHE A 709 8.91 -13.85 19.47
N GLU A 710 9.64 -12.77 19.76
CA GLU A 710 9.91 -11.68 18.82
C GLU A 710 11.42 -11.51 18.68
N LEU A 711 11.96 -11.68 17.48
CA LEU A 711 13.41 -11.50 17.20
C LEU A 711 14.32 -12.28 18.18
N GLY A 712 13.88 -13.48 18.59
CA GLY A 712 14.59 -14.37 19.53
C GLY A 712 14.27 -14.16 21.02
N GLU A 713 13.61 -13.07 21.42
CA GLU A 713 13.16 -12.84 22.79
C GLU A 713 11.80 -13.49 23.03
N MET A 714 11.63 -14.31 24.09
CA MET A 714 10.32 -14.81 24.49
C MET A 714 9.49 -13.66 25.10
N ILE A 715 8.41 -13.28 24.43
CA ILE A 715 7.52 -12.17 24.83
C ILE A 715 6.17 -12.64 25.40
N GLY A 716 5.80 -13.91 25.24
CA GLY A 716 4.49 -14.36 25.70
C GLY A 716 4.15 -15.82 25.44
N GLY A 717 2.85 -16.10 25.33
CA GLY A 717 2.30 -17.43 25.09
C GLY A 717 1.37 -17.96 26.18
N GLY A 718 0.81 -19.14 25.97
CA GLY A 718 -0.15 -19.78 26.86
C GLY A 718 -0.29 -21.28 26.56
N SER A 719 -1.35 -21.92 27.03
CA SER A 719 -1.58 -23.36 26.79
C SER A 719 -2.90 -23.67 26.11
N TYR A 720 -2.90 -24.71 25.28
CA TYR A 720 -4.11 -25.33 24.73
C TYR A 720 -4.37 -26.68 25.41
N ASP A 721 -5.64 -27.06 25.49
CA ASP A 721 -6.01 -28.41 25.92
C ASP A 721 -5.59 -29.49 24.89
N GLU A 722 -5.52 -30.75 25.34
CA GLU A 722 -5.06 -31.85 24.48
C GLU A 722 -6.14 -32.41 23.55
N LEU A 723 -7.40 -32.02 23.74
CA LEU A 723 -8.56 -32.59 23.04
C LEU A 723 -9.03 -31.71 21.89
N ASP A 724 -9.19 -30.40 22.12
CA ASP A 724 -9.97 -29.52 21.25
C ASP A 724 -9.25 -28.25 20.76
N SER A 725 -7.97 -28.08 21.10
CA SER A 725 -7.23 -26.83 20.83
C SER A 725 -7.88 -25.61 21.48
N ILE A 726 -8.51 -25.81 22.64
CA ILE A 726 -9.16 -24.75 23.39
C ILE A 726 -8.12 -24.09 24.29
N LYS A 727 -8.01 -22.76 24.25
CA LYS A 727 -7.11 -22.01 25.14
C LYS A 727 -7.49 -22.25 26.62
N ILE A 728 -6.48 -22.51 27.44
CA ILE A 728 -6.57 -22.76 28.89
C ILE A 728 -5.40 -22.13 29.65
N GLY A 729 -5.63 -21.82 30.94
CA GLY A 729 -4.62 -21.29 31.84
C GLY A 729 -4.17 -19.87 31.47
N LYS A 730 -2.98 -19.48 31.92
CA LYS A 730 -2.42 -18.15 31.65
C LYS A 730 -2.00 -18.01 30.18
N TRP A 731 -2.31 -16.86 29.60
CA TRP A 731 -2.05 -16.48 28.22
C TRP A 731 -1.56 -15.04 28.15
N ILE A 732 -0.53 -14.82 27.33
CA ILE A 732 -0.19 -13.51 26.80
C ILE A 732 -0.51 -13.54 25.30
N GLU A 733 -1.41 -12.66 24.87
CA GLU A 733 -1.80 -12.45 23.48
C GLU A 733 -1.19 -11.15 22.96
N LEU A 734 -1.05 -11.01 21.63
CA LEU A 734 -0.58 -9.78 21.00
C LEU A 734 -1.79 -8.99 20.49
N SER A 735 -1.69 -7.65 20.41
CA SER A 735 -2.63 -6.84 19.61
C SER A 735 -2.47 -7.17 18.12
N ASP A 736 -3.55 -7.01 17.34
CA ASP A 736 -3.54 -7.16 15.89
C ASP A 736 -2.57 -6.16 15.21
N PHE A 737 -2.22 -5.08 15.91
CA PHE A 737 -1.28 -4.04 15.48
C PHE A 737 0.15 -4.23 16.04
N PHE A 738 0.47 -5.42 16.56
CA PHE A 738 1.79 -5.69 17.13
C PHE A 738 2.92 -5.63 16.07
N GLY A 739 3.87 -4.70 16.27
CA GLY A 739 5.05 -4.52 15.41
C GLY A 739 6.05 -3.54 16.02
N ILE A 740 7.11 -3.16 15.27
CA ILE A 740 8.28 -2.40 15.81
C ILE A 740 7.93 -1.23 16.73
N ARG A 741 6.92 -0.44 16.36
CA ARG A 741 6.56 0.79 17.09
C ARG A 741 5.52 0.57 18.18
N TRP A 742 4.87 -0.59 18.19
CA TRP A 742 3.70 -0.89 19.01
C TRP A 742 3.74 -2.33 19.46
N GLN A 743 4.27 -2.54 20.66
CA GLN A 743 4.33 -3.86 21.27
C GLN A 743 3.33 -3.86 22.43
N THR A 744 2.06 -4.10 22.11
CA THR A 744 0.94 -4.19 23.07
C THR A 744 0.51 -5.64 23.24
N THR A 745 0.46 -6.11 24.47
CA THR A 745 0.05 -7.48 24.81
C THR A 745 -1.10 -7.49 25.81
N TYR A 746 -1.86 -8.58 25.78
CA TYR A 746 -3.00 -8.86 26.64
C TYR A 746 -2.69 -10.09 27.50
N ASN A 747 -2.43 -9.89 28.79
CA ASN A 747 -1.99 -10.91 29.74
C ASN A 747 -3.14 -11.30 30.69
N GLY A 748 -3.62 -12.54 30.65
CA GLY A 748 -4.71 -12.98 31.51
C GLY A 748 -4.92 -14.48 31.51
N GLU A 749 -6.12 -14.93 31.88
CA GLU A 749 -6.45 -16.36 32.00
C GLU A 749 -7.62 -16.79 31.11
N TYR A 750 -7.50 -18.00 30.57
CA TYR A 750 -8.53 -18.71 29.83
C TYR A 750 -9.04 -19.95 30.59
N LYS A 751 -10.36 -20.17 30.56
CA LYS A 751 -11.01 -21.37 31.07
C LYS A 751 -12.05 -21.84 30.06
N LYS A 752 -11.87 -23.05 29.52
CA LYS A 752 -12.70 -23.61 28.43
C LYS A 752 -12.86 -22.63 27.24
N GLY A 753 -11.77 -21.96 26.85
CA GLY A 753 -11.76 -21.08 25.67
C GLY A 753 -12.37 -19.70 25.88
N LYS A 754 -12.91 -19.42 27.08
CA LYS A 754 -13.39 -18.09 27.46
C LYS A 754 -12.37 -17.36 28.31
N LYS A 755 -12.26 -16.04 28.12
CA LYS A 755 -11.45 -15.17 28.98
C LYS A 755 -12.14 -15.08 30.35
N ILE A 756 -11.37 -15.24 31.43
CA ILE A 756 -11.84 -15.14 32.81
C ILE A 756 -10.85 -14.31 33.64
N ASN A 757 -11.28 -13.89 34.84
CA ASN A 757 -10.44 -13.18 35.81
C ASN A 757 -9.86 -11.88 35.22
N ARG A 758 -8.81 -11.35 35.84
CA ARG A 758 -8.12 -10.14 35.38
C ARG A 758 -7.33 -10.40 34.10
N TRP A 759 -7.43 -9.45 33.18
CA TRP A 759 -6.70 -9.34 31.93
C TRP A 759 -6.01 -7.98 31.90
N ASP A 760 -4.70 -7.98 32.04
CA ASP A 760 -3.84 -6.82 32.01
C ASP A 760 -3.42 -6.48 30.57
N ILE A 761 -3.35 -5.18 30.26
CA ILE A 761 -2.80 -4.67 29.00
C ILE A 761 -1.40 -4.15 29.31
N GLU A 762 -0.39 -4.74 28.67
CA GLU A 762 1.01 -4.38 28.86
C GLU A 762 1.60 -3.85 27.56
N LYS A 763 2.35 -2.74 27.64
CA LYS A 763 2.96 -2.07 26.50
C LYS A 763 4.48 -2.04 26.64
N ARG A 764 5.19 -2.07 25.51
CA ARG A 764 6.62 -1.77 25.38
C ARG A 764 6.79 -0.71 24.28
N ASP A 765 7.50 0.38 24.59
CA ASP A 765 7.69 1.51 23.66
C ASP A 765 8.79 1.25 22.62
N GLU A 766 9.81 0.48 22.99
CA GLU A 766 10.96 0.16 22.15
C GLU A 766 11.44 -1.26 22.46
N LYS A 767 11.93 -1.97 21.43
CA LYS A 767 12.52 -3.31 21.57
C LYS A 767 13.58 -3.34 22.69
N GLY A 768 13.56 -4.41 23.50
CA GLY A 768 14.54 -4.65 24.56
C GLY A 768 14.26 -3.91 25.87
N LYS A 769 13.28 -3.01 25.92
CA LYS A 769 12.73 -2.50 27.20
C LYS A 769 11.84 -3.58 27.86
N PRO A 770 11.57 -3.52 29.17
CA PRO A 770 10.52 -4.32 29.77
C PRO A 770 9.14 -3.86 29.29
N PHE A 771 8.18 -4.78 29.24
CA PHE A 771 6.77 -4.43 29.17
C PHE A 771 6.33 -3.77 30.49
N TYR A 772 5.44 -2.79 30.42
CA TYR A 772 4.82 -2.16 31.57
C TYR A 772 3.29 -2.14 31.42
N ASN A 773 2.59 -2.37 32.53
CA ASN A 773 1.13 -2.37 32.57
C ASN A 773 0.58 -0.96 32.29
N ILE A 774 -0.22 -0.83 31.22
CA ILE A 774 -0.94 0.41 30.89
C ILE A 774 -2.41 0.37 31.31
N GLY A 775 -2.93 -0.80 31.66
CA GLY A 775 -4.29 -0.98 32.12
C GLY A 775 -4.73 -2.44 32.13
N GLY A 776 -6.02 -2.67 31.95
CA GLY A 776 -6.65 -3.98 31.95
C GLY A 776 -8.07 -3.91 32.49
N GLY A 777 -8.70 -5.07 32.64
CA GLY A 777 -9.96 -5.20 33.37
C GLY A 777 -10.23 -6.66 33.72
N SER A 778 -11.46 -6.98 34.17
CA SER A 778 -11.81 -8.35 34.58
C SER A 778 -12.95 -8.94 33.75
N TYR A 779 -12.92 -10.25 33.56
CA TYR A 779 -14.01 -11.03 33.01
C TYR A 779 -14.65 -11.91 34.08
N ASP A 780 -15.96 -12.13 33.95
CA ASP A 780 -16.74 -12.99 34.84
C ASP A 780 -16.20 -14.44 34.83
N SER A 781 -16.00 -15.02 36.02
CA SER A 781 -15.36 -16.33 36.19
C SER A 781 -16.28 -17.53 35.99
N GLU A 782 -17.59 -17.32 35.98
CA GLU A 782 -18.62 -18.37 35.84
C GLU A 782 -19.11 -18.47 34.40
N GLN A 783 -19.49 -17.33 33.82
CA GLN A 783 -20.08 -17.24 32.47
C GLN A 783 -19.00 -17.11 31.40
N GLY A 784 -17.88 -16.44 31.70
CA GLY A 784 -16.73 -16.24 30.82
C GLY A 784 -16.97 -15.28 29.65
N SER A 785 -15.94 -14.51 29.28
CA SER A 785 -15.95 -13.49 28.23
C SER A 785 -16.89 -12.28 28.46
N ILE A 786 -17.62 -12.22 29.57
CA ILE A 786 -18.41 -11.04 29.98
C ILE A 786 -17.52 -10.09 30.78
N LYS A 787 -17.35 -8.85 30.31
CA LYS A 787 -16.56 -7.81 31.00
C LYS A 787 -17.25 -7.35 32.31
N ILE A 788 -16.48 -7.22 33.37
CA ILE A 788 -16.91 -6.75 34.71
C ILE A 788 -15.83 -5.89 35.39
N GLY A 789 -16.24 -5.06 36.34
CA GLY A 789 -15.38 -4.19 37.13
C GLY A 789 -14.71 -3.10 36.31
N LYS A 790 -13.65 -2.48 36.84
CA LYS A 790 -12.91 -1.43 36.13
C LYS A 790 -12.18 -2.00 34.92
N TRP A 791 -12.25 -1.27 33.81
CA TRP A 791 -11.62 -1.57 32.54
C TRP A 791 -10.79 -0.39 32.04
N PHE A 792 -9.77 -0.73 31.27
CA PHE A 792 -9.01 0.13 30.40
C PHE A 792 -9.00 -0.57 29.05
N GLU A 793 -9.53 0.07 28.02
CA GLU A 793 -9.66 -0.46 26.68
C GLU A 793 -8.73 0.32 25.76
N PHE A 794 -7.98 -0.38 24.92
CA PHE A 794 -7.20 0.23 23.85
C PHE A 794 -8.11 0.35 22.62
N ASN A 795 -8.09 1.49 21.93
CA ASN A 795 -8.75 1.62 20.63
C ASN A 795 -7.69 1.45 19.53
N ASP A 796 -7.86 0.36 18.77
CA ASP A 796 -6.94 -0.11 17.73
C ASP A 796 -7.10 0.62 16.37
N ASP A 797 -8.14 1.45 16.16
CA ASP A 797 -8.48 2.08 14.87
C ASP A 797 -7.51 3.23 14.44
N TYR A 798 -6.44 3.49 15.19
CA TYR A 798 -5.64 4.71 15.07
C TYR A 798 -4.28 4.51 14.41
N HIS A 799 -3.94 5.44 13.51
CA HIS A 799 -2.71 5.37 12.71
C HIS A 799 -1.41 5.45 13.53
N LEU A 800 -0.36 4.93 12.91
CA LEU A 800 1.03 4.92 13.37
C LEU A 800 1.41 6.19 14.15
N ASN A 801 1.93 6.00 15.37
CA ASN A 801 2.37 7.00 16.35
C ASN A 801 1.29 7.65 17.26
N GLN A 802 0.00 7.25 17.20
CA GLN A 802 -1.01 7.65 18.20
C GLN A 802 -1.86 6.46 18.67
N TYR A 803 -2.36 6.55 19.91
CA TYR A 803 -3.35 5.61 20.43
C TYR A 803 -4.30 6.30 21.40
N MET A 804 -5.54 5.81 21.43
CA MET A 804 -6.53 6.20 22.42
C MET A 804 -6.80 5.04 23.36
N THR A 805 -7.05 5.39 24.62
CA THR A 805 -7.40 4.43 25.66
C THR A 805 -8.65 4.93 26.37
N THR A 806 -9.64 4.06 26.58
CA THR A 806 -10.86 4.41 27.32
C THR A 806 -10.89 3.66 28.63
N ASN A 807 -10.93 4.37 29.75
CA ASN A 807 -11.08 3.79 31.07
C ASN A 807 -12.52 3.95 31.56
N GLY A 808 -12.97 3.06 32.44
CA GLY A 808 -14.29 3.13 33.07
C GLY A 808 -14.67 1.83 33.77
N GLU A 809 -15.95 1.56 33.95
CA GLU A 809 -16.44 0.36 34.64
C GLU A 809 -17.49 -0.41 33.81
N TYR A 810 -17.44 -1.74 33.94
CA TYR A 810 -18.38 -2.68 33.33
C TYR A 810 -19.17 -3.46 34.40
N LYS A 811 -20.44 -3.73 34.12
CA LYS A 811 -21.31 -4.57 34.96
C LYS A 811 -22.13 -5.47 34.03
N ASN A 812 -21.98 -6.79 34.17
CA ASN A 812 -22.63 -7.80 33.31
C ASN A 812 -22.42 -7.56 31.79
N GLY A 813 -21.25 -7.07 31.38
CA GLY A 813 -20.93 -6.77 29.98
C GLY A 813 -21.41 -5.40 29.47
N TYR A 814 -22.10 -4.62 30.30
CA TYR A 814 -22.57 -3.26 29.99
C TYR A 814 -21.65 -2.19 30.58
N LYS A 815 -21.45 -1.07 29.86
CA LYS A 815 -20.67 0.07 30.37
C LYS A 815 -21.51 0.84 31.39
N ILE A 816 -20.93 1.10 32.57
CA ILE A 816 -21.59 1.82 33.66
C ILE A 816 -20.67 2.89 34.24
N GLY A 817 -21.26 3.85 34.99
CA GLY A 817 -20.50 4.86 35.73
C GLY A 817 -19.69 5.78 34.82
N ARG A 818 -18.66 6.44 35.37
CA ARG A 818 -17.81 7.38 34.64
C ARG A 818 -16.84 6.65 33.71
N TRP A 819 -16.73 7.16 32.49
CA TRP A 819 -15.77 6.73 31.48
C TRP A 819 -14.90 7.91 31.01
N GLU A 820 -13.65 7.65 30.68
CA GLU A 820 -12.65 8.66 30.28
C GLU A 820 -11.79 8.15 29.12
N THR A 821 -11.69 8.94 28.05
CA THR A 821 -10.81 8.67 26.90
C THR A 821 -9.54 9.51 27.01
N LEU A 822 -8.41 8.84 27.17
CA LEU A 822 -7.08 9.41 27.15
C LEU A 822 -6.44 9.17 25.78
N TRP A 823 -5.90 10.21 25.16
CA TRP A 823 -5.11 10.13 23.93
C TRP A 823 -3.63 10.37 24.23
N THR A 824 -2.79 9.55 23.62
CA THR A 824 -1.35 9.53 23.84
C THR A 824 -0.65 9.45 22.49
N THR A 825 0.38 10.26 22.30
CA THR A 825 1.22 10.19 21.10
C THR A 825 2.51 9.44 21.43
N ALA A 826 3.18 8.89 20.42
CA ALA A 826 4.49 8.25 20.61
C ALA A 826 5.61 9.25 21.03
N PHE A 827 5.33 10.55 21.01
CA PHE A 827 6.28 11.62 21.33
C PHE A 827 5.99 12.32 22.67
N ASP A 828 4.73 12.36 23.11
CA ASP A 828 4.31 12.90 24.41
C ASP A 828 3.90 11.77 25.37
N ILE A 829 4.66 11.58 26.45
CA ILE A 829 4.33 10.66 27.56
C ILE A 829 3.08 11.16 28.36
N ILE A 830 2.56 12.34 28.03
CA ILE A 830 1.43 12.96 28.72
C ILE A 830 0.12 12.46 28.11
N ASN A 831 -0.51 11.49 28.78
CA ASN A 831 -1.89 11.07 28.51
C ASN A 831 -2.84 12.28 28.62
N LYS A 832 -3.37 12.78 27.49
CA LYS A 832 -4.32 13.90 27.47
C LYS A 832 -5.75 13.36 27.56
N LEU A 833 -6.51 13.80 28.57
CA LEU A 833 -7.96 13.57 28.60
C LEU A 833 -8.62 14.33 27.44
N ILE A 834 -9.24 13.61 26.51
CA ILE A 834 -9.90 14.18 25.32
C ILE A 834 -11.40 13.89 25.24
N ALA A 835 -11.89 12.86 25.93
CA ALA A 835 -13.31 12.58 26.05
C ALA A 835 -13.62 12.04 27.46
N CYS A 836 -14.85 12.21 27.94
CA CYS A 836 -15.32 11.63 29.19
C CYS A 836 -16.84 11.70 29.30
N GLY A 837 -17.44 10.91 30.18
CA GLY A 837 -18.87 11.00 30.46
C GLY A 837 -19.33 9.96 31.45
N SER A 838 -20.64 9.71 31.55
CA SER A 838 -21.16 8.66 32.42
C SER A 838 -22.26 7.83 31.76
N TYR A 839 -22.33 6.55 32.11
CA TYR A 839 -23.37 5.62 31.70
C TYR A 839 -24.26 5.22 32.88
N ASP A 840 -25.55 5.05 32.62
CA ASP A 840 -26.54 4.52 33.56
C ASP A 840 -26.27 3.06 33.93
N GLU A 841 -26.41 2.73 35.22
CA GLU A 841 -26.09 1.41 35.77
C GLU A 841 -27.03 0.28 35.34
N ILE A 842 -28.24 0.61 34.87
CA ILE A 842 -29.29 -0.37 34.55
C ILE A 842 -29.33 -0.63 33.05
N SER A 843 -29.22 0.43 32.24
CA SER A 843 -29.50 0.40 30.80
C SER A 843 -28.27 0.58 29.91
N SER A 844 -27.08 0.83 30.47
CA SER A 844 -25.86 1.15 29.70
C SER A 844 -25.98 2.40 28.83
N ASN A 845 -27.00 3.24 29.06
CA ASN A 845 -27.26 4.44 28.29
C ASN A 845 -26.38 5.61 28.77
N LYS A 846 -25.92 6.46 27.85
CA LYS A 846 -25.18 7.70 28.20
C LYS A 846 -26.09 8.63 29.01
N ILE A 847 -25.55 9.22 30.09
CA ILE A 847 -26.22 10.17 30.97
C ILE A 847 -25.28 11.30 31.43
N GLY A 848 -25.86 12.44 31.82
CA GLY A 848 -25.14 13.59 32.37
C GLY A 848 -24.23 14.27 31.34
N LYS A 849 -23.23 15.01 31.83
CA LYS A 849 -22.29 15.73 30.95
C LYS A 849 -21.31 14.78 30.25
N TRP A 850 -21.11 15.02 28.96
CA TRP A 850 -20.21 14.28 28.09
C TRP A 850 -19.28 15.22 27.34
N ILE A 851 -18.03 14.77 27.17
CA ILE A 851 -17.08 15.21 26.16
C ILE A 851 -16.94 14.02 25.20
N GLU A 852 -17.37 14.20 23.96
CA GLU A 852 -17.19 13.23 22.87
C GLU A 852 -16.06 13.67 21.94
N ILE A 853 -15.55 12.72 21.16
CA ILE A 853 -14.61 12.95 20.05
C ILE A 853 -15.37 12.84 18.73
N SER A 854 -14.84 13.46 17.67
CA SER A 854 -15.36 13.26 16.31
C SER A 854 -15.03 11.88 15.77
N ASP A 855 -15.86 11.35 14.87
CA ASP A 855 -15.56 10.09 14.16
C ASP A 855 -14.29 10.22 13.32
N ASN A 856 -14.01 11.44 12.81
CA ASN A 856 -12.77 11.80 12.13
C ASN A 856 -11.64 12.22 13.08
N PHE A 857 -11.73 11.93 14.39
CA PHE A 857 -10.70 12.34 15.34
C PHE A 857 -9.35 11.74 14.94
N CYS A 858 -8.33 12.57 14.75
CA CYS A 858 -6.98 12.12 14.40
C CYS A 858 -5.94 13.17 14.76
N SER A 859 -4.66 12.91 14.46
CA SER A 859 -3.58 13.89 14.64
C SER A 859 -3.94 15.28 14.12
N ASN A 860 -4.58 15.30 12.94
CA ASN A 860 -4.88 16.50 12.17
C ASN A 860 -6.33 16.97 12.39
N SER A 861 -7.18 16.26 13.12
CA SER A 861 -8.55 16.70 13.42
C SER A 861 -8.90 16.36 14.87
N GLN A 862 -8.52 17.24 15.79
CA GLN A 862 -8.72 17.02 17.22
C GLN A 862 -9.99 17.71 17.69
N VAL A 863 -11.12 17.32 17.09
CA VAL A 863 -12.45 17.86 17.37
C VAL A 863 -13.12 17.10 18.51
N THR A 864 -13.67 17.84 19.47
CA THR A 864 -14.43 17.31 20.60
C THR A 864 -15.75 18.05 20.77
N TYR A 865 -16.78 17.38 21.30
CA TYR A 865 -18.11 17.94 21.53
C TYR A 865 -18.48 17.82 23.01
N ILE A 866 -18.80 18.93 23.68
CA ILE A 866 -19.13 18.98 25.10
C ILE A 866 -20.61 19.32 25.27
N GLY A 867 -21.40 18.40 25.83
CA GLY A 867 -22.83 18.65 26.10
C GLY A 867 -23.40 17.67 27.12
N GLU A 868 -24.71 17.44 27.07
CA GLU A 868 -25.42 16.59 28.02
C GLU A 868 -26.24 15.48 27.34
N TYR A 869 -26.29 14.32 28.00
CA TYR A 869 -27.08 13.16 27.63
C TYR A 869 -28.14 12.85 28.70
N LYS A 870 -29.33 12.42 28.25
CA LYS A 870 -30.43 11.96 29.09
C LYS A 870 -30.96 10.66 28.50
N ASN A 871 -30.84 9.56 29.24
CA ASN A 871 -31.26 8.21 28.82
C ASN A 871 -30.74 7.78 27.44
N GLY A 872 -29.47 8.09 27.13
CA GLY A 872 -28.82 7.71 25.86
C GLY A 872 -29.06 8.70 24.72
N ILE A 873 -29.82 9.77 24.97
CA ILE A 873 -30.24 10.75 23.96
C ILE A 873 -29.59 12.12 24.26
N LYS A 874 -29.16 12.88 23.23
CA LYS A 874 -28.48 14.18 23.40
C LYS A 874 -29.49 15.27 23.74
N VAL A 875 -29.21 16.08 24.76
CA VAL A 875 -30.12 17.16 25.21
C VAL A 875 -29.35 18.46 25.48
N GLY A 876 -30.07 19.58 25.46
CA GLY A 876 -29.55 20.88 25.84
C GLY A 876 -28.40 21.36 24.92
N ARG A 877 -27.52 22.20 25.47
CA ARG A 877 -26.41 22.81 24.72
C ARG A 877 -25.24 21.82 24.53
N TRP A 878 -24.71 21.80 23.32
CA TRP A 878 -23.55 21.03 22.88
C TRP A 878 -22.54 21.97 22.21
N ASP A 879 -21.41 22.21 22.86
CA ASP A 879 -20.32 23.09 22.41
C ASP A 879 -19.23 22.29 21.67
N THR A 880 -18.75 22.78 20.53
CA THR A 880 -17.73 22.11 19.70
C THR A 880 -16.37 22.77 19.87
N TYR A 881 -15.38 21.99 20.28
CA TYR A 881 -14.01 22.43 20.53
C TYR A 881 -13.01 21.77 19.59
N PHE A 882 -11.94 22.47 19.24
CA PHE A 882 -10.86 21.95 18.41
C PHE A 882 -9.49 22.33 18.98
N LEU A 883 -8.54 21.39 19.03
CA LEU A 883 -7.16 21.71 19.37
C LEU A 883 -6.41 22.22 18.14
N LYS A 884 -6.06 23.51 18.17
CA LYS A 884 -5.36 24.20 17.09
C LYS A 884 -3.85 24.03 17.25
N HIS A 885 -3.25 23.22 16.38
CA HIS A 885 -1.83 22.82 16.38
C HIS A 885 -1.35 22.00 17.59
N PHE A 886 -0.28 21.23 17.38
CA PHE A 886 0.33 20.36 18.40
C PHE A 886 1.05 21.13 19.52
N GLY A 887 1.49 22.37 19.28
CA GLY A 887 2.18 23.20 20.27
C GLY A 887 1.24 23.93 21.22
N ASP A 888 0.18 24.54 20.68
CA ASP A 888 -0.76 25.36 21.44
C ASP A 888 -1.80 24.47 22.13
N ARG A 889 -1.53 24.11 23.39
CA ARG A 889 -2.36 23.21 24.22
C ARG A 889 -3.76 23.73 24.58
N LYS A 890 -4.30 24.73 23.87
CA LYS A 890 -5.61 25.34 24.11
C LYS A 890 -6.64 24.83 23.11
N ASN A 891 -7.67 24.16 23.61
CA ASN A 891 -8.86 23.86 22.82
C ASN A 891 -9.62 25.18 22.55
N GLU A 892 -9.82 25.54 21.29
CA GLU A 892 -10.64 26.68 20.89
C GLU A 892 -12.11 26.25 20.75
N LEU A 893 -13.05 27.06 21.25
CA LEU A 893 -14.49 26.87 21.02
C LEU A 893 -14.80 27.34 19.59
N ILE A 894 -14.92 26.39 18.67
CA ILE A 894 -15.13 26.66 17.24
C ILE A 894 -16.59 26.52 16.80
N GLY A 895 -17.47 25.93 17.62
CA GLY A 895 -18.86 25.75 17.24
C GLY A 895 -19.78 25.17 18.31
N GLY A 896 -20.85 24.51 17.86
CA GLY A 896 -21.88 23.92 18.73
C GLY A 896 -23.27 24.49 18.51
N GLY A 897 -24.24 24.04 19.31
CA GLY A 897 -25.64 24.50 19.29
C GLY A 897 -26.47 23.82 20.38
N SER A 898 -27.78 23.63 20.19
CA SER A 898 -28.66 22.93 21.16
C SER A 898 -29.48 21.80 20.54
N TYR A 899 -29.79 20.77 21.34
CA TYR A 899 -30.76 19.72 21.04
C TYR A 899 -32.03 19.92 21.86
N ASP A 900 -33.17 19.58 21.27
CA ASP A 900 -34.47 19.56 21.94
C ASP A 900 -34.51 18.54 23.08
N GLU A 901 -35.03 18.90 24.25
CA GLU A 901 -35.11 18.02 25.41
C GLU A 901 -36.21 16.95 25.31
N GLU A 902 -37.27 17.20 24.53
CA GLU A 902 -38.40 16.27 24.38
C GLU A 902 -38.09 15.15 23.38
N HIS A 903 -37.51 15.49 22.23
CA HIS A 903 -37.26 14.54 21.14
C HIS A 903 -35.77 14.16 20.98
N GLY A 904 -34.83 14.93 21.54
CA GLY A 904 -33.44 14.57 21.84
C GLY A 904 -32.49 14.14 20.69
N LEU A 905 -33.00 14.04 19.47
CA LEU A 905 -32.19 13.86 18.26
C LEU A 905 -32.29 15.10 17.34
N MET A 906 -33.19 16.03 17.65
CA MET A 906 -33.45 17.22 16.85
C MET A 906 -32.60 18.39 17.31
N LYS A 907 -31.71 18.87 16.43
CA LYS A 907 -31.04 20.16 16.57
C LYS A 907 -32.05 21.30 16.59
N ILE A 908 -31.85 22.29 17.45
CA ILE A 908 -32.66 23.51 17.60
C ILE A 908 -31.78 24.73 17.89
N GLY A 909 -32.30 25.92 17.58
CA GLY A 909 -31.64 27.20 17.84
C GLY A 909 -30.41 27.42 16.97
N LYS A 910 -29.55 28.37 17.37
CA LYS A 910 -28.33 28.67 16.62
C LYS A 910 -27.32 27.53 16.71
N TRP A 911 -26.70 27.22 15.58
CA TRP A 911 -25.72 26.14 15.42
C TRP A 911 -24.52 26.59 14.60
N ILE A 912 -23.38 25.95 14.89
CA ILE A 912 -22.18 25.97 14.07
C ILE A 912 -21.79 24.51 13.80
N ASP A 913 -22.07 24.04 12.58
CA ASP A 913 -21.68 22.72 12.09
C ASP A 913 -20.26 22.76 11.49
N LEU A 914 -19.56 21.63 11.52
CA LEU A 914 -18.26 21.47 10.86
C LEU A 914 -18.43 20.87 9.46
N GLY A 915 -17.51 21.16 8.56
CA GLY A 915 -17.39 20.47 7.27
C GLY A 915 -16.98 19.00 7.43
N HIS A 916 -17.35 18.17 6.45
CA HIS A 916 -17.03 16.74 6.47
C HIS A 916 -15.51 16.47 6.40
N LEU A 917 -14.74 17.38 5.80
CA LEU A 917 -13.27 17.36 5.76
C LEU A 917 -12.62 18.20 6.87
N PHE A 918 -13.34 18.53 7.96
CA PHE A 918 -12.79 19.41 8.99
C PHE A 918 -11.52 18.83 9.62
N ASN A 919 -10.39 19.51 9.40
CA ASN A 919 -9.06 19.13 9.89
C ASN A 919 -8.11 20.35 9.92
N SER A 920 -6.82 20.11 10.21
CA SER A 920 -5.73 21.09 10.32
C SER A 920 -5.29 21.72 9.00
N ASP A 921 -5.96 21.39 7.91
CA ASP A 921 -5.70 21.85 6.54
C ASP A 921 -7.01 22.39 5.90
N SER A 922 -8.19 22.12 6.49
CA SER A 922 -9.50 22.63 6.07
C SER A 922 -10.42 22.88 7.28
N GLN A 923 -10.45 24.12 7.78
CA GLN A 923 -11.31 24.53 8.90
C GLN A 923 -12.59 25.22 8.40
N VAL A 924 -13.47 24.45 7.74
CA VAL A 924 -14.77 24.92 7.24
C VAL A 924 -15.86 24.78 8.31
N THR A 925 -16.58 25.85 8.60
CA THR A 925 -17.73 25.86 9.52
C THR A 925 -18.98 26.47 8.86
N TYR A 926 -20.15 26.01 9.28
CA TYR A 926 -21.46 26.46 8.78
C TYR A 926 -22.27 27.00 9.96
N ILE A 927 -22.47 28.32 10.00
CA ILE A 927 -23.17 29.03 11.07
C ILE A 927 -24.60 29.33 10.63
N GLY A 928 -25.61 28.96 11.42
CA GLY A 928 -27.00 29.30 11.13
C GLY A 928 -27.96 28.87 12.23
N GLU A 929 -29.22 28.60 11.89
CA GLU A 929 -30.26 28.20 12.83
C GLU A 929 -30.94 26.89 12.42
N TYR A 930 -31.29 26.08 13.42
CA TYR A 930 -32.11 24.88 13.28
C TYR A 930 -33.47 25.05 13.96
N ARG A 931 -34.53 24.51 13.36
CA ARG A 931 -35.84 24.31 14.00
C ARG A 931 -36.32 22.88 13.72
N SER A 932 -36.66 22.15 14.79
CA SER A 932 -37.10 20.75 14.73
C SER A 932 -36.18 19.84 13.87
N GLY A 933 -34.87 19.95 14.05
CA GLY A 933 -33.87 19.16 13.33
C GLY A 933 -33.57 19.61 11.90
N LYS A 934 -34.23 20.66 11.38
CA LYS A 934 -34.04 21.18 10.01
C LYS A 934 -33.43 22.58 9.99
N ARG A 935 -32.65 22.91 8.95
CA ARG A 935 -31.96 24.21 8.81
C ARG A 935 -32.89 25.31 8.35
N VAL A 936 -32.98 26.41 9.10
CA VAL A 936 -33.86 27.56 8.81
C VAL A 936 -33.06 28.87 8.70
N GLY A 937 -33.66 29.88 8.08
CA GLY A 937 -33.13 31.24 8.05
C GLY A 937 -31.79 31.38 7.30
N LYS A 938 -31.01 32.41 7.63
CA LYS A 938 -29.72 32.67 7.00
C LYS A 938 -28.63 31.75 7.57
N TRP A 939 -27.84 31.18 6.67
CA TRP A 939 -26.66 30.38 6.97
C TRP A 939 -25.41 31.02 6.35
N GLU A 940 -24.29 30.95 7.05
CA GLU A 940 -22.99 31.50 6.64
C GLU A 940 -21.93 30.41 6.66
N ILE A 941 -21.06 30.41 5.65
CA ILE A 941 -19.95 29.45 5.57
C ILE A 941 -18.66 30.22 5.83
N TRP A 942 -17.93 29.82 6.85
CA TRP A 942 -16.70 30.44 7.28
C TRP A 942 -15.54 29.45 7.12
N PHE A 943 -14.39 29.95 6.71
CA PHE A 943 -13.16 29.18 6.53
C PHE A 943 -12.02 29.88 7.26
N GLU A 944 -11.31 29.15 8.11
CA GLU A 944 -10.05 29.63 8.68
C GLU A 944 -8.86 29.11 7.87
N GLN A 945 -8.11 30.03 7.27
CA GLN A 945 -6.88 29.72 6.55
C GLN A 945 -5.71 29.69 7.54
N ILE A 946 -4.97 28.57 7.53
CA ILE A 946 -4.01 28.21 8.59
C ILE A 946 -2.59 28.68 8.26
N TYR A 947 -2.29 28.84 6.97
CA TYR A 947 -1.08 29.49 6.48
C TYR A 947 -1.40 30.91 5.98
N GLY A 948 -1.13 31.91 6.82
CA GLY A 948 -1.28 33.34 6.51
C GLY A 948 -1.55 34.20 7.76
N ASP A 949 -1.92 35.46 7.55
CA ASP A 949 -2.47 36.30 8.63
C ASP A 949 -3.84 35.75 9.08
N ASN A 950 -3.84 34.85 10.07
CA ASN A 950 -4.98 34.12 10.64
C ASN A 950 -6.26 34.96 10.72
N LYS A 951 -7.07 34.91 9.66
CA LYS A 951 -8.34 35.64 9.53
C LYS A 951 -9.39 34.70 9.00
N LEU A 952 -10.23 34.23 9.92
CA LEU A 952 -11.52 33.60 9.64
C LEU A 952 -12.27 34.45 8.61
N GLN A 953 -12.54 33.87 7.44
CA GLN A 953 -13.15 34.55 6.30
C GLN A 953 -14.50 33.91 6.01
N GLN A 954 -15.54 34.74 5.84
CA GLN A 954 -16.81 34.27 5.29
C GLN A 954 -16.59 33.95 3.80
N VAL A 955 -16.54 32.66 3.47
CA VAL A 955 -16.34 32.16 2.10
C VAL A 955 -17.66 31.79 1.42
N GLY A 956 -18.77 31.68 2.16
CA GLY A 956 -20.08 31.50 1.55
C GLY A 956 -21.29 31.60 2.49
N GLY A 957 -22.38 30.94 2.11
CA GLY A 957 -23.67 30.99 2.81
C GLY A 957 -24.86 31.29 1.90
N GLY A 958 -26.05 31.41 2.48
CA GLY A 958 -27.32 31.77 1.83
C GLY A 958 -28.48 31.68 2.81
N SER A 959 -29.69 31.36 2.34
CA SER A 959 -30.88 31.23 3.22
C SER A 959 -31.73 29.99 2.94
N TYR A 960 -32.45 29.51 3.96
CA TYR A 960 -33.48 28.49 3.88
C TYR A 960 -34.86 29.07 4.17
N ASP A 961 -35.87 28.64 3.42
CA ASP A 961 -37.28 28.95 3.63
C ASP A 961 -37.84 28.05 4.73
N GLU A 962 -38.35 28.69 5.78
CA GLU A 962 -38.91 28.06 6.96
C GLU A 962 -40.32 27.49 6.72
N GLU A 963 -41.15 28.15 5.92
CA GLU A 963 -42.54 27.76 5.67
C GLU A 963 -42.61 26.55 4.73
N GLN A 964 -41.70 26.48 3.76
CA GLN A 964 -41.67 25.41 2.75
C GLN A 964 -40.80 24.20 3.15
N GLY A 965 -40.59 23.98 4.45
CA GLY A 965 -39.96 22.77 4.95
C GLY A 965 -38.44 22.76 4.89
N CYS A 966 -37.79 23.92 5.02
CA CYS A 966 -36.33 24.09 5.14
C CYS A 966 -35.56 23.88 3.83
N ILE A 967 -36.07 24.48 2.76
CA ILE A 967 -35.51 24.41 1.39
C ILE A 967 -34.63 25.63 1.09
N LYS A 968 -33.55 25.47 0.32
CA LYS A 968 -32.65 26.59 -0.02
C LYS A 968 -33.38 27.62 -0.89
N VAL A 969 -33.22 28.91 -0.56
CA VAL A 969 -33.80 30.05 -1.29
C VAL A 969 -32.84 31.25 -1.34
N GLY A 970 -33.07 32.14 -2.31
CA GLY A 970 -32.31 33.37 -2.48
C GLY A 970 -30.87 33.12 -2.92
N ARG A 971 -30.00 34.12 -2.74
CA ARG A 971 -28.60 34.05 -3.18
C ARG A 971 -27.79 33.13 -2.28
N TRP A 972 -26.99 32.27 -2.90
CA TRP A 972 -26.11 31.33 -2.23
C TRP A 972 -24.68 31.41 -2.77
N ILE A 973 -23.73 31.09 -1.90
CA ILE A 973 -22.35 30.77 -2.22
C ILE A 973 -22.04 29.43 -1.55
N GLU A 974 -21.69 28.42 -2.35
CA GLU A 974 -21.38 27.06 -1.93
C GLU A 974 -19.90 26.75 -2.14
N LEU A 975 -19.37 25.71 -1.48
CA LEU A 975 -17.99 25.24 -1.65
C LEU A 975 -17.95 24.03 -2.60
N SER A 976 -16.76 23.69 -3.11
CA SER A 976 -16.48 22.37 -3.69
C SER A 976 -16.44 21.27 -2.62
N ASP A 977 -16.63 20.01 -3.03
CA ASP A 977 -16.50 18.87 -2.10
C ASP A 977 -15.04 18.71 -1.64
N ASN A 978 -14.09 18.96 -2.55
CA ASN A 978 -12.65 19.00 -2.28
C ASN A 978 -12.18 20.38 -1.74
N PHE A 979 -13.04 21.16 -1.05
CA PHE A 979 -12.63 22.46 -0.53
C PHE A 979 -11.68 22.33 0.66
N ASP A 980 -10.42 22.72 0.44
CA ASP A 980 -9.37 22.79 1.44
C ASP A 980 -8.53 24.07 1.25
N GLU A 981 -7.42 24.18 1.98
CA GLU A 981 -6.50 25.30 1.82
C GLU A 981 -5.92 25.45 0.40
N TYR A 982 -5.72 24.36 -0.34
CA TYR A 982 -5.14 24.33 -1.69
C TYR A 982 -6.17 24.44 -2.83
N SER A 983 -7.45 24.18 -2.56
CA SER A 983 -8.55 24.23 -3.52
C SER A 983 -9.74 25.05 -3.00
N GLN A 984 -9.53 26.38 -2.90
CA GLN A 984 -10.55 27.32 -2.45
C GLN A 984 -11.51 27.69 -3.61
N ILE A 985 -12.33 26.73 -4.05
CA ILE A 985 -13.33 26.89 -5.12
C ILE A 985 -14.73 27.14 -4.53
N THR A 986 -15.42 28.17 -5.03
CA THR A 986 -16.79 28.50 -4.60
C THR A 986 -17.74 28.71 -5.76
N PHE A 987 -19.01 28.38 -5.56
CA PHE A 987 -20.10 28.47 -6.54
C PHE A 987 -21.13 29.50 -6.07
N LYS A 988 -21.27 30.62 -6.78
CA LYS A 988 -22.15 31.74 -6.41
C LYS A 988 -23.32 31.87 -7.37
N GLY A 989 -24.55 31.80 -6.87
CA GLY A 989 -25.76 32.00 -7.69
C GLY A 989 -27.03 32.13 -6.85
N GLU A 990 -28.17 31.74 -7.40
CA GLU A 990 -29.47 31.85 -6.74
C GLU A 990 -30.24 30.52 -6.71
N TYR A 991 -30.99 30.32 -5.62
CA TYR A 991 -31.90 29.20 -5.38
C TYR A 991 -33.36 29.69 -5.32
N LYS A 992 -34.26 28.89 -5.89
CA LYS A 992 -35.71 29.01 -5.72
C LYS A 992 -36.29 27.62 -5.44
N ASN A 993 -36.94 27.47 -4.31
CA ASN A 993 -37.53 26.21 -3.83
C ASN A 993 -36.55 25.02 -3.88
N SER A 994 -35.38 25.15 -3.25
CA SER A 994 -34.24 24.21 -3.32
C SER A 994 -33.64 23.94 -4.71
N ARG A 995 -34.09 24.61 -5.77
CA ARG A 995 -33.53 24.48 -7.12
C ARG A 995 -32.60 25.63 -7.49
N LYS A 996 -31.43 25.33 -8.03
CA LYS A 996 -30.53 26.33 -8.64
C LYS A 996 -31.20 26.97 -9.86
N ILE A 997 -31.22 28.30 -9.91
CA ILE A 997 -31.78 29.11 -11.00
C ILE A 997 -30.80 30.22 -11.42
N GLY A 998 -31.03 30.80 -12.60
CA GLY A 998 -30.29 31.97 -13.08
C GLY A 998 -28.80 31.69 -13.32
N ARG A 999 -27.98 32.75 -13.26
CA ARG A 999 -26.53 32.65 -13.43
C ARG A 999 -25.85 32.13 -12.16
N TRP A 1000 -24.93 31.19 -12.34
CA TRP A 1000 -24.07 30.64 -11.30
C TRP A 1000 -22.60 30.79 -11.73
N ASP A 1001 -21.82 31.55 -10.96
CA ASP A 1001 -20.41 31.84 -11.19
C ASP A 1001 -19.50 30.91 -10.37
N ILE A 1002 -18.40 30.45 -10.96
CA ILE A 1002 -17.35 29.68 -10.27
C ILE A 1002 -16.17 30.60 -9.98
N TRP A 1003 -15.85 30.75 -8.70
CA TRP A 1003 -14.76 31.57 -8.21
C TRP A 1003 -13.68 30.70 -7.58
N TYR A 1004 -12.42 31.03 -7.82
CA TYR A 1004 -11.27 30.36 -7.22
C TYR A 1004 -10.32 31.39 -6.63
N LYS A 1005 -9.80 31.10 -5.43
CA LYS A 1005 -8.83 31.92 -4.71
C LYS A 1005 -7.47 31.19 -4.69
N LYS A 1006 -6.46 31.82 -5.28
CA LYS A 1006 -5.11 31.26 -5.43
C LYS A 1006 -4.38 31.17 -4.08
N TYR A 1007 -3.62 30.09 -3.87
CA TYR A 1007 -3.07 29.73 -2.55
C TYR A 1007 -1.86 30.58 -2.05
N TYR A 1008 -1.21 31.41 -2.87
CA TYR A 1008 -0.04 32.21 -2.46
C TYR A 1008 -0.13 33.70 -2.78
N GLY A 1009 -0.12 34.54 -1.73
CA GLY A 1009 0.19 35.98 -1.75
C GLY A 1009 -0.79 36.92 -2.44
N GLU A 1010 -1.40 36.49 -3.54
CA GLU A 1010 -2.30 37.30 -4.36
C GLU A 1010 -3.74 37.18 -3.85
N LYS A 1011 -4.30 38.29 -3.33
CA LYS A 1011 -5.71 38.38 -2.87
C LYS A 1011 -6.75 38.32 -4.00
N THR A 1012 -6.34 37.97 -5.22
CA THR A 1012 -7.21 37.94 -6.40
C THR A 1012 -8.06 36.67 -6.41
N ILE A 1013 -9.30 36.81 -5.94
CA ILE A 1013 -10.35 35.83 -6.22
C ILE A 1013 -10.72 35.97 -7.70
N GLY A 1014 -10.35 34.98 -8.51
CA GLY A 1014 -10.63 34.96 -9.93
C GLY A 1014 -11.99 34.33 -10.22
N LEU A 1015 -12.77 34.95 -11.10
CA LEU A 1015 -13.87 34.27 -11.79
C LEU A 1015 -13.24 33.28 -12.78
N VAL A 1016 -13.20 31.99 -12.42
CA VAL A 1016 -12.62 30.93 -13.25
C VAL A 1016 -13.66 30.22 -14.11
N GLY A 1017 -14.95 30.37 -13.80
CA GLY A 1017 -16.00 29.86 -14.66
C GLY A 1017 -17.42 30.23 -14.25
N GLY A 1018 -18.39 29.41 -14.66
CA GLY A 1018 -19.82 29.62 -14.42
C GLY A 1018 -20.69 29.40 -15.66
N GLY A 1019 -22.00 29.56 -15.51
CA GLY A 1019 -23.00 29.48 -16.58
C GLY A 1019 -24.43 29.68 -16.04
N GLN A 1020 -25.46 29.22 -16.76
CA GLN A 1020 -26.87 29.46 -16.41
C GLN A 1020 -27.69 28.18 -16.11
N TYR A 1021 -28.65 28.29 -15.19
CA TYR A 1021 -29.66 27.29 -14.86
C TYR A 1021 -31.07 27.78 -15.22
N ASN A 1022 -31.89 26.92 -15.85
CA ASN A 1022 -33.21 27.26 -16.35
C ASN A 1022 -34.16 27.58 -15.18
N GLU A 1023 -34.70 28.80 -15.15
CA GLU A 1023 -35.59 29.31 -14.09
C GLU A 1023 -36.93 28.55 -13.99
N GLN A 1024 -37.45 28.00 -15.10
CA GLN A 1024 -38.75 27.33 -15.12
C GLN A 1024 -38.69 25.89 -14.63
N GLN A 1025 -37.60 25.19 -14.92
CA GLN A 1025 -37.44 23.77 -14.59
C GLN A 1025 -36.60 23.58 -13.32
N GLY A 1026 -35.63 24.47 -13.07
CA GLY A 1026 -34.71 24.43 -11.93
C GLY A 1026 -33.71 23.29 -12.04
N LEU A 1027 -32.48 23.51 -11.57
CA LEU A 1027 -31.36 22.53 -11.63
C LEU A 1027 -30.89 22.15 -13.06
N ILE A 1028 -31.60 22.56 -14.12
CA ILE A 1028 -31.21 22.30 -15.51
C ILE A 1028 -30.18 23.33 -15.99
N LYS A 1029 -28.91 22.91 -16.15
CA LYS A 1029 -27.87 23.73 -16.78
C LYS A 1029 -28.21 23.96 -18.27
N PHE A 1030 -28.01 25.18 -18.75
CA PHE A 1030 -28.13 25.54 -20.17
C PHE A 1030 -27.12 26.64 -20.56
N GLY A 1031 -26.93 26.83 -21.87
CA GLY A 1031 -26.07 27.87 -22.44
C GLY A 1031 -24.58 27.54 -22.34
N CYS A 1032 -23.72 28.53 -22.58
CA CYS A 1032 -22.27 28.36 -22.40
C CYS A 1032 -21.94 28.25 -20.90
N TRP A 1033 -21.02 27.34 -20.58
CA TRP A 1033 -20.48 27.11 -19.26
C TRP A 1033 -18.97 27.01 -19.31
N ILE A 1034 -18.35 27.39 -18.20
CA ILE A 1034 -16.97 27.03 -17.87
C ILE A 1034 -17.04 26.29 -16.53
N ASP A 1035 -16.72 24.99 -16.51
CA ASP A 1035 -16.63 24.14 -15.32
C ASP A 1035 -15.16 23.96 -14.88
N VAL A 1036 -14.94 23.43 -13.68
CA VAL A 1036 -13.62 23.05 -13.13
C VAL A 1036 -13.51 21.52 -13.03
N CYS A 1037 -12.30 20.99 -13.11
CA CYS A 1037 -11.99 19.57 -12.89
C CYS A 1037 -12.05 19.19 -11.40
N ASP A 1038 -12.33 17.92 -11.08
CA ASP A 1038 -12.30 17.40 -9.69
C ASP A 1038 -10.89 17.49 -9.06
N SER A 1039 -9.85 17.42 -9.90
CA SER A 1039 -8.44 17.59 -9.52
C SER A 1039 -7.97 19.05 -9.53
N PHE A 1040 -8.89 20.03 -9.61
CA PHE A 1040 -8.51 21.44 -9.63
C PHE A 1040 -7.94 21.85 -8.26
N ALA A 1041 -6.64 22.15 -8.23
CA ALA A 1041 -5.88 22.52 -7.05
C ALA A 1041 -4.83 23.59 -7.39
N ALA A 1042 -4.15 24.14 -6.39
CA ALA A 1042 -3.10 25.15 -6.57
C ALA A 1042 -2.04 24.77 -7.64
N SER A 1043 -1.61 23.52 -7.67
CA SER A 1043 -0.63 22.96 -8.61
C SER A 1043 -1.20 22.62 -10.00
N GLN A 1044 -2.51 22.39 -10.13
CA GLN A 1044 -3.16 21.94 -11.37
C GLN A 1044 -4.53 22.62 -11.54
N GLN A 1045 -4.61 23.62 -12.41
CA GLN A 1045 -5.83 24.39 -12.67
C GLN A 1045 -6.40 24.02 -14.05
N CYS A 1046 -7.35 23.07 -14.08
CA CYS A 1046 -8.00 22.60 -15.30
C CYS A 1046 -9.47 23.03 -15.37
N THR A 1047 -9.79 23.93 -16.31
CA THR A 1047 -11.17 24.35 -16.63
C THR A 1047 -11.66 23.72 -17.93
N LEU A 1048 -12.98 23.52 -18.03
CA LEU A 1048 -13.68 22.94 -19.18
C LEU A 1048 -14.68 23.97 -19.72
N THR A 1049 -14.50 24.49 -20.93
CA THR A 1049 -15.40 25.49 -21.55
C THR A 1049 -16.23 24.85 -22.66
N GLY A 1050 -17.56 24.93 -22.61
CA GLY A 1050 -18.43 24.43 -23.67
C GLY A 1050 -19.91 24.77 -23.43
N GLN A 1051 -20.85 24.06 -24.07
CA GLN A 1051 -22.28 24.33 -23.92
C GLN A 1051 -23.03 23.23 -23.16
N TYR A 1052 -24.03 23.62 -22.37
CA TYR A 1052 -25.05 22.71 -21.84
C TYR A 1052 -26.39 22.92 -22.54
N LYS A 1053 -27.13 21.83 -22.75
CA LYS A 1053 -28.54 21.81 -23.14
C LYS A 1053 -29.24 20.74 -22.32
N ASN A 1054 -30.28 21.10 -21.58
CA ASN A 1054 -31.02 20.18 -20.68
C ASN A 1054 -30.08 19.43 -19.72
N SER A 1055 -29.15 20.14 -19.07
CA SER A 1055 -28.11 19.56 -18.19
C SER A 1055 -27.11 18.61 -18.84
N ARG A 1056 -27.22 18.36 -20.15
CA ARG A 1056 -26.27 17.60 -20.94
C ARG A 1056 -25.23 18.53 -21.55
N LYS A 1057 -23.94 18.27 -21.35
CA LYS A 1057 -22.86 18.86 -22.15
C LYS A 1057 -23.11 18.55 -23.64
N VAL A 1058 -23.06 19.55 -24.50
CA VAL A 1058 -23.27 19.45 -25.94
C VAL A 1058 -22.24 20.28 -26.71
N GLY A 1059 -21.99 19.89 -27.96
CA GLY A 1059 -21.00 20.53 -28.82
C GLY A 1059 -19.56 20.34 -28.34
N ILE A 1060 -18.68 21.20 -28.84
CA ILE A 1060 -17.25 21.20 -28.54
C ILE A 1060 -17.01 21.68 -27.10
N TRP A 1061 -16.18 20.93 -26.37
CA TRP A 1061 -15.66 21.31 -25.05
C TRP A 1061 -14.15 21.51 -25.14
N GLN A 1062 -13.69 22.68 -24.70
CA GLN A 1062 -12.29 23.08 -24.68
C GLN A 1062 -11.72 22.90 -23.27
N ILE A 1063 -10.65 22.12 -23.15
CA ILE A 1063 -9.93 21.95 -21.89
C ILE A 1063 -8.80 22.98 -21.84
N ASN A 1064 -8.79 23.81 -20.80
CA ASN A 1064 -7.69 24.72 -20.49
C ASN A 1064 -7.07 24.29 -19.17
N CYS A 1065 -5.91 23.63 -19.24
CA CYS A 1065 -5.13 23.23 -18.07
C CYS A 1065 -3.89 24.12 -17.93
N LYS A 1066 -3.62 24.56 -16.70
CA LYS A 1066 -2.36 25.16 -16.27
C LYS A 1066 -1.78 24.34 -15.14
N ILE A 1067 -0.58 23.80 -15.36
CA ILE A 1067 0.19 23.08 -14.34
C ILE A 1067 1.24 24.06 -13.82
N TYR A 1068 1.22 24.33 -12.52
CA TYR A 1068 2.18 25.20 -11.86
C TYR A 1068 3.26 24.34 -11.20
N ASP A 1069 4.20 23.91 -12.04
CA ASP A 1069 5.48 23.30 -11.61
C ASP A 1069 6.61 24.34 -11.78
N GLU A 1070 7.70 24.21 -11.02
CA GLU A 1070 8.68 25.27 -10.66
C GLU A 1070 9.34 26.02 -11.85
N GLY A 1071 8.58 26.89 -12.52
CA GLY A 1071 9.06 27.82 -13.55
C GLY A 1071 8.54 27.63 -14.98
N TYR A 1072 7.64 26.67 -15.25
CA TYR A 1072 7.17 26.38 -16.62
C TYR A 1072 5.65 26.51 -16.81
N ASP A 1073 5.20 27.61 -17.41
CA ASP A 1073 3.79 27.88 -17.73
C ASP A 1073 3.36 27.14 -19.02
N ILE A 1074 3.07 25.84 -18.91
CA ILE A 1074 2.71 24.97 -20.03
C ILE A 1074 1.21 25.17 -20.40
N ASN A 1075 0.93 26.15 -21.24
CA ASN A 1075 -0.39 26.31 -21.86
C ASN A 1075 -0.56 25.32 -23.03
N ARG A 1076 -1.23 24.19 -22.80
CA ARG A 1076 -1.66 23.26 -23.87
C ARG A 1076 -3.12 23.49 -24.23
N TRP A 1077 -3.37 23.77 -25.52
CA TRP A 1077 -4.71 23.85 -26.09
C TRP A 1077 -5.12 22.49 -26.62
N VAL A 1078 -6.26 21.96 -26.15
CA VAL A 1078 -6.86 20.73 -26.71
C VAL A 1078 -8.24 21.06 -27.26
N ILE A 1079 -8.37 20.99 -28.58
CA ILE A 1079 -9.62 21.12 -29.31
C ILE A 1079 -10.23 19.73 -29.51
N PHE A 1080 -11.52 19.61 -29.23
CA PHE A 1080 -12.32 18.40 -29.47
C PHE A 1080 -13.41 18.75 -30.49
N GLU A 1081 -13.17 18.50 -31.77
CA GLU A 1081 -14.27 18.43 -32.75
C GLU A 1081 -15.09 17.15 -32.54
N GLN A 1082 -16.36 17.22 -32.94
CA GLN A 1082 -17.42 16.24 -32.65
C GLN A 1082 -17.44 15.09 -33.66
#